data_AF-G4NAW6-F1
#
_entry.id   AF-G4NAW6-F1
#
_cell.length_a   1.000
_cell.length_b   1.000
_cell.length_c   1.000
_cell.angle_alpha   90.00
_cell.angle_beta   90.00
_cell.angle_gamma   90.00
#
_symmetry.space_group_name_H-M   'P 1'
#
loop_
_entity.id
_entity.type
_entity.pdbx_description
1 polymer ?
#
loop_
_entity_poly.entity_id
_entity_poly.type
_entity_poly.pdbx_seq_one_letter_code
_entity_poly.pdbx_strand_id
1 'polypeptide(L)'
;MGDASLPETWQDKVAGVRAHRDASLAKVQPALEGVPAEGSMPLYTRDLPGKILTAREIEITEGYSITKLLAAMKSREISVEEVTRAFLRRAAIAHAATNCLTELLWDQAVERAKHLDSLPEAKGMLFGLPISTKEHQGMVGSKVTSNSSFVAWIGKEHGSNLLYDCLWAEGCVFYARTNQPQAIMHLETDNPVYGRTLNPYNRNLSPGGSTGGESALMGMRGSILGIGGDIGGSIRVPAAHVGLYGFKATWKRLSARGLLAPAAGKETMGASPGPLAADRDALDLFMRVALAAKPWRIDPSVVEMPWRPYDEFAKGRRRLKVAVQWWDGVVQPHPPMTRALREVAGACRRAGIEVVDWDCEHLDHQRAWDIVSALYWPDGGKEVMDLLEQGGEPMLPLTQFIIQEQPTVGSLTQHELWKLCLERDNYRAMYAQAWSATGKDEDGEVDVILCPPNFGAATPHDQSKYWGYTSHWNLVDYPAVVFPVTTVDPVKDVKDASYTPKNAQDRFVYDMYTPETFANAPVSLQIVGRRFHDEKVLAALVEIERAIDLLHLSKDQRHNSTFIMADEESKPLPPGTVRLVDSSGQSDLDSESDLILVPAPSEDPEDPLNWSRRRKMLATSCIVVYTIVIALPSSAVYSIVTPIRAETGLTLTDINNGTGIMFLFYGWGCVFWQAVALQWGKRPVYLFSLLANVVILATAPLCTTSGTYLANRIILGFFGSPVESLAEVSVTDLWFAHERPTYMAWYGWSLAMTGKLAPMLSGFINVGMGWQWTLWWCSIWNAMGFVYCFLLMEETNYDRKHTHGAQAAASQTAATDASSSSSPATPTEKKPVDDAAAAAAAAAAAKKATDSQVGELVWPRKSLWNKLSLRDKKRPMRFWDVFWAPFVGFSYPAVVYAGFMYGANSLVWQGVQNATIGTIYTTRYGFSTAGVAAAYAGGVLGSIIGGLYAGKVGQMLTVRLARRNGGVAESENILYLFAAGVVLVPFALVLYSVAVTYHLHWFALATTQFALAITASFCIPGALGYAMSSYPELSSQLVTTCVLIRNTLSFAINYGITPWLNHNGYLAVYCIVGGIGLLWNASCFVMIRYGRRIREWTAPRYYRDVQRARAKGLGH
;
A
#
# COMPACT_ATOMS: atom_id res chain seq x y z
N MET A 1 26.45 60.13 42.78
CA MET A 1 26.05 60.57 41.44
C MET A 1 26.00 59.31 40.59
N GLY A 2 24.80 58.77 40.37
CA GLY A 2 24.60 57.53 39.64
C GLY A 2 24.70 57.80 38.14
N ASP A 3 25.46 56.94 37.47
CA ASP A 3 25.73 56.95 36.04
C ASP A 3 24.41 56.81 35.26
N ALA A 4 23.95 57.90 34.64
CA ALA A 4 22.78 57.90 33.77
C ALA A 4 23.21 57.35 32.42
N SER A 5 23.21 56.02 32.27
CA SER A 5 23.40 55.35 31.00
C SER A 5 22.40 55.92 29.99
N LEU A 6 22.88 56.41 28.85
CA LEU A 6 22.06 56.87 27.73
C LEU A 6 20.98 55.81 27.40
N PRO A 7 19.75 56.22 27.03
CA PRO A 7 18.72 55.27 26.64
C PRO A 7 19.19 54.45 25.43
N GLU A 8 19.11 53.12 25.56
CA GLU A 8 19.50 52.15 24.53
C GLU A 8 18.76 52.45 23.21
N THR A 9 19.51 52.65 22.13
CA THR A 9 18.91 52.92 20.81
C THR A 9 18.26 51.66 20.25
N TRP A 10 17.36 51.80 19.26
CA TRP A 10 16.74 50.64 18.63
C TRP A 10 17.79 49.76 17.93
N GLN A 11 18.85 50.38 17.39
CA GLN A 11 19.98 49.68 16.78
C GLN A 11 20.75 48.86 17.80
N ASP A 12 20.93 49.36 19.03
CA ASP A 12 21.59 48.63 20.12
C ASP A 12 20.79 47.37 20.50
N LYS A 13 19.46 47.50 20.65
CA LYS A 13 18.56 46.35 20.91
C LYS A 13 18.63 45.30 19.80
N VAL A 14 18.62 45.75 18.55
CA VAL A 14 18.74 44.89 17.38
C VAL A 14 20.11 44.21 17.32
N ALA A 15 21.19 44.93 17.64
CA ALA A 15 22.53 44.36 17.71
C ALA A 15 22.60 43.24 18.77
N GLY A 16 21.95 43.43 19.92
CA GLY A 16 21.86 42.41 20.97
C GLY A 16 21.18 41.11 20.50
N VAL A 17 20.02 41.20 19.85
CA VAL A 17 19.30 40.00 19.39
C VAL A 17 20.01 39.31 18.20
N ARG A 18 20.65 40.07 17.31
CA ARG A 18 21.48 39.51 16.23
C ARG A 18 22.74 38.83 16.79
N ALA A 19 23.38 39.40 17.81
CA ALA A 19 24.50 38.77 18.49
C ALA A 19 24.09 37.44 19.16
N HIS A 20 22.89 37.36 19.74
CA HIS A 20 22.34 36.11 20.28
C HIS A 20 22.15 35.05 19.17
N ARG A 21 21.55 35.44 18.05
CA ARG A 21 21.42 34.56 16.87
C ARG A 21 22.79 34.07 16.38
N ASP A 22 23.74 34.98 16.20
CA ASP A 22 25.07 34.67 15.67
C ASP A 22 25.86 33.77 16.65
N ALA A 23 25.73 34.00 17.96
CA ALA A 23 26.26 33.11 18.99
C ALA A 23 25.63 31.71 18.95
N SER A 24 24.33 31.60 18.62
CA SER A 24 23.67 30.32 18.44
C SER A 24 24.19 29.54 17.22
N LEU A 25 24.53 30.25 16.14
CA LEU A 25 25.15 29.68 14.93
C LEU A 25 26.61 29.26 15.17
N ALA A 26 27.35 29.99 15.99
CA ALA A 26 28.74 29.66 16.34
C ALA A 26 28.89 28.33 17.12
N LYS A 27 27.79 27.78 17.66
CA LYS A 27 27.78 26.48 18.35
C LYS A 27 27.81 25.28 17.41
N VAL A 28 27.63 25.50 16.11
CA VAL A 28 27.61 24.44 15.11
C VAL A 28 28.93 23.66 15.12
N GLN A 29 28.83 22.36 15.34
CA GLN A 29 29.98 21.45 15.40
C GLN A 29 29.81 20.22 14.48
N PRO A 30 30.85 19.82 13.73
CA PRO A 30 32.13 20.52 13.54
C PRO A 30 31.94 21.95 12.98
N ALA A 31 32.99 22.78 12.96
CA ALA A 31 32.87 24.08 12.29
C ALA A 31 32.56 23.88 10.80
N LEU A 32 31.82 24.80 10.18
CA LEU A 32 31.54 24.77 8.75
C LEU A 32 32.70 25.43 7.99
N GLU A 33 33.43 24.66 7.19
CA GLU A 33 34.49 25.17 6.33
C GLU A 33 33.96 25.45 4.91
N GLY A 34 34.49 26.47 4.24
CA GLY A 34 34.15 26.75 2.83
C GLY A 34 32.82 27.49 2.59
N VAL A 35 32.16 28.01 3.64
CA VAL A 35 31.03 28.94 3.48
C VAL A 35 31.55 30.28 2.92
N PRO A 36 31.09 30.76 1.74
CA PRO A 36 31.50 32.05 1.20
C PRO A 36 31.14 33.20 2.15
N ALA A 37 31.99 34.23 2.19
CA ALA A 37 31.64 35.47 2.88
C ALA A 37 30.49 36.17 2.12
N GLU A 38 29.70 36.99 2.83
CA GLU A 38 28.51 37.67 2.29
C GLU A 38 28.77 38.41 0.96
N GLY A 39 29.88 39.16 0.87
CA GLY A 39 30.25 39.89 -0.36
C GLY A 39 30.70 39.01 -1.53
N SER A 40 30.93 37.72 -1.30
CA SER A 40 31.31 36.70 -2.31
C SER A 40 30.23 35.64 -2.53
N MET A 41 29.06 35.80 -1.90
CA MET A 41 27.98 34.83 -1.96
C MET A 41 27.35 34.80 -3.37
N PRO A 42 27.25 33.64 -4.03
CA PRO A 42 26.75 33.54 -5.39
C PRO A 42 25.27 33.94 -5.48
N LEU A 43 24.81 34.31 -6.68
CA LEU A 43 23.40 34.65 -6.93
C LEU A 43 22.45 33.46 -6.69
N TYR A 44 22.91 32.27 -7.05
CA TYR A 44 22.22 30.98 -6.89
C TYR A 44 22.89 30.22 -5.74
N THR A 45 22.16 29.94 -4.66
CA THR A 45 22.74 29.34 -3.44
C THR A 45 22.18 27.98 -3.07
N ARG A 46 21.14 27.50 -3.77
CA ARG A 46 20.51 26.21 -3.52
C ARG A 46 21.51 25.04 -3.36
N ASP A 47 22.53 24.99 -4.22
CA ASP A 47 23.49 23.86 -4.26
C ASP A 47 24.68 24.03 -3.31
N LEU A 48 24.74 25.12 -2.54
CA LEU A 48 25.84 25.39 -1.61
C LEU A 48 26.03 24.28 -0.56
N PRO A 49 24.98 23.69 0.05
CA PRO A 49 25.15 22.63 1.03
C PRO A 49 25.91 21.41 0.48
N GLY A 50 25.70 21.04 -0.79
CA GLY A 50 26.38 19.92 -1.43
C GLY A 50 27.89 20.10 -1.59
N LYS A 51 28.41 21.33 -1.42
CA LYS A 51 29.85 21.64 -1.46
C LYS A 51 30.51 21.65 -0.07
N ILE A 52 29.72 21.64 1.00
CA ILE A 52 30.18 21.92 2.38
C ILE A 52 29.86 20.75 3.31
N LEU A 53 28.67 20.16 3.18
CA LEU A 53 28.24 19.05 4.01
C LEU A 53 28.91 17.74 3.57
N THR A 54 29.03 16.82 4.52
CA THR A 54 29.49 15.47 4.22
C THR A 54 28.43 14.70 3.41
N ALA A 55 28.86 13.66 2.69
CA ALA A 55 27.94 12.81 1.93
C ALA A 55 26.81 12.23 2.81
N ARG A 56 27.13 11.88 4.06
CA ARG A 56 26.15 11.35 5.04
C ARG A 56 25.11 12.39 5.44
N GLU A 57 25.52 13.64 5.63
CA GLU A 57 24.58 14.72 5.95
C GLU A 57 23.66 15.07 4.79
N ILE A 58 24.19 15.04 3.56
CA ILE A 58 23.38 15.17 2.34
C ILE A 58 22.39 14.01 2.23
N GLU A 59 22.85 12.77 2.44
CA GLU A 59 21.98 11.60 2.45
C GLU A 59 20.83 11.75 3.46
N ILE A 60 21.12 12.16 4.69
CA ILE A 60 20.09 12.35 5.74
C ILE A 60 19.09 13.45 5.37
N THR A 61 19.56 14.58 4.82
CA THR A 61 18.74 15.77 4.59
C THR A 61 18.06 15.79 3.21
N GLU A 62 18.43 14.91 2.28
CA GLU A 62 17.85 14.83 0.93
C GLU A 62 17.36 13.43 0.52
N GLY A 63 17.95 12.37 1.05
CA GLY A 63 17.72 10.98 0.61
C GLY A 63 16.45 10.33 1.18
N TYR A 64 15.78 10.98 2.13
CA TYR A 64 14.61 10.42 2.81
C TYR A 64 13.37 11.29 2.60
N SER A 65 12.23 10.64 2.31
CA SER A 65 10.91 11.23 2.58
C SER A 65 10.67 11.28 4.09
N ILE A 66 9.73 12.12 4.53
CA ILE A 66 9.40 12.23 5.97
C ILE A 66 9.04 10.87 6.59
N THR A 67 8.30 10.03 5.86
CA THR A 67 7.86 8.71 6.29
C THR A 67 9.01 7.73 6.43
N LYS A 68 9.98 7.76 5.49
CA LYS A 68 11.19 6.94 5.54
C LYS A 68 12.13 7.38 6.66
N LEU A 69 12.33 8.69 6.84
CA LEU A 69 13.19 9.23 7.91
C LEU A 69 12.64 8.86 9.30
N LEU A 70 11.32 8.99 9.50
CA LEU A 70 10.65 8.54 10.73
C LEU A 70 10.81 7.03 10.96
N ALA A 71 10.71 6.21 9.92
CA ALA A 71 10.88 4.77 10.03
C ALA A 71 12.33 4.40 10.42
N ALA A 72 13.32 5.05 9.81
CA ALA A 72 14.74 4.87 10.11
C ALA A 72 15.07 5.24 11.56
N MET A 73 14.56 6.40 12.05
CA MET A 73 14.73 6.80 13.45
C MET A 73 14.00 5.87 14.43
N LYS A 74 12.76 5.46 14.13
CA LYS A 74 11.98 4.54 14.99
C LYS A 74 12.60 3.15 15.09
N SER A 75 13.21 2.67 14.02
CA SER A 75 13.94 1.39 13.98
C SER A 75 15.36 1.50 14.54
N ARG A 76 15.83 2.72 14.85
CA ARG A 76 17.21 3.04 15.29
C ARG A 76 18.28 2.66 14.28
N GLU A 77 17.93 2.61 13.00
CA GLU A 77 18.91 2.54 11.91
C GLU A 77 19.77 3.80 11.88
N ILE A 78 19.16 4.95 12.19
CA ILE A 78 19.81 6.26 12.32
C ILE A 78 19.37 6.84 13.66
N SER A 79 20.30 7.44 14.42
CA SER A 79 19.95 8.05 15.70
C SER A 79 19.27 9.41 15.52
N VAL A 80 18.44 9.80 16.48
CA VAL A 80 17.78 11.12 16.49
C VAL A 80 18.82 12.23 16.58
N GLU A 81 19.90 12.02 17.36
CA GLU A 81 21.00 12.98 17.46
C GLU A 81 21.71 13.20 16.12
N GLU A 82 21.99 12.13 15.37
CA GLU A 82 22.65 12.22 14.06
C GLU A 82 21.80 13.03 13.08
N VAL A 83 20.50 12.71 12.99
CA VAL A 83 19.55 13.44 12.14
C VAL A 83 19.47 14.91 12.55
N THR A 84 19.28 15.18 13.84
CA THR A 84 19.17 16.55 14.36
C THR A 84 20.41 17.39 14.05
N ARG A 85 21.61 16.82 14.22
CA ARG A 85 22.88 17.51 13.92
C ARG A 85 23.05 17.82 12.43
N ALA A 86 22.67 16.89 11.55
CA ALA A 86 22.71 17.11 10.11
C ALA A 86 21.81 18.30 9.69
N PHE A 87 20.58 18.37 10.24
CA PHE A 87 19.66 19.48 9.99
C PHE A 87 20.16 20.81 10.60
N LEU A 88 20.71 20.80 11.83
CA LEU A 88 21.30 21.99 12.45
C LEU A 88 22.45 22.58 11.62
N ARG A 89 23.35 21.72 11.14
CA ARG A 89 24.50 22.13 10.30
C ARG A 89 24.03 22.69 8.96
N ARG A 90 23.07 22.03 8.31
CA ARG A 90 22.50 22.51 7.05
C ARG A 90 21.75 23.83 7.21
N ALA A 91 21.03 24.01 8.32
CA ALA A 91 20.33 25.25 8.63
C ALA A 91 21.29 26.44 8.80
N ALA A 92 22.47 26.24 9.36
CA ALA A 92 23.49 27.29 9.45
C ALA A 92 24.05 27.71 8.09
N ILE A 93 24.24 26.77 7.16
CA ILE A 93 24.61 27.09 5.77
C ILE A 93 23.47 27.86 5.08
N ALA A 94 22.23 27.41 5.26
CA ALA A 94 21.08 28.10 4.72
C ALA A 94 20.98 29.53 5.24
N HIS A 95 21.24 29.73 6.55
CA HIS A 95 21.28 31.05 7.16
C HIS A 95 22.35 31.94 6.53
N ALA A 96 23.57 31.44 6.36
CA ALA A 96 24.63 32.21 5.72
C ALA A 96 24.25 32.65 4.30
N ALA A 97 23.56 31.81 3.54
CA ALA A 97 23.16 32.11 2.17
C ALA A 97 21.93 33.03 2.04
N THR A 98 21.02 32.98 3.01
CA THR A 98 19.66 33.55 2.86
C THR A 98 19.17 34.39 4.03
N ASN A 99 19.87 34.44 5.16
CA ASN A 99 19.46 35.14 6.38
C ASN A 99 18.07 34.69 6.92
N CYS A 100 17.80 33.39 6.85
CA CYS A 100 16.48 32.81 7.12
C CYS A 100 16.16 32.52 8.60
N LEU A 101 17.12 32.64 9.51
CA LEU A 101 16.98 32.23 10.91
C LEU A 101 16.95 33.42 11.86
N THR A 102 16.14 33.33 12.90
CA THR A 102 16.21 34.21 14.08
C THR A 102 17.00 33.57 15.22
N GLU A 103 17.04 32.23 15.28
CA GLU A 103 17.76 31.48 16.30
C GLU A 103 17.99 30.03 15.85
N LEU A 104 19.17 29.47 16.14
CA LEU A 104 19.47 28.05 15.99
C LEU A 104 19.51 27.39 17.38
N LEU A 105 18.61 26.45 17.64
CA LEU A 105 18.37 25.87 18.97
C LEU A 105 19.34 24.71 19.26
N TRP A 106 20.63 24.90 19.01
CA TRP A 106 21.64 23.83 19.04
C TRP A 106 21.60 22.98 20.32
N ASP A 107 21.73 23.62 21.48
CA ASP A 107 21.83 22.90 22.76
C ASP A 107 20.53 22.14 23.07
N GLN A 108 19.39 22.82 22.95
CA GLN A 108 18.07 22.28 23.26
C GLN A 108 17.71 21.12 22.31
N ALA A 109 18.01 21.26 21.02
CA ALA A 109 17.73 20.25 20.02
C ALA A 109 18.60 19.00 20.23
N VAL A 110 19.90 19.17 20.46
CA VAL A 110 20.82 18.05 20.73
C VAL A 110 20.48 17.35 22.04
N GLU A 111 20.15 18.10 23.10
CA GLU A 111 19.73 17.53 24.38
C GLU A 111 18.43 16.72 24.23
N ARG A 112 17.44 17.28 23.54
CA ARG A 112 16.17 16.58 23.25
C ARG A 112 16.40 15.33 22.42
N ALA A 113 17.24 15.40 21.39
CA ALA A 113 17.58 14.28 20.54
C ALA A 113 18.22 13.13 21.34
N LYS A 114 19.23 13.44 22.17
CA LYS A 114 19.86 12.47 23.07
C LYS A 114 18.88 11.84 24.04
N HIS A 115 17.98 12.66 24.60
CA HIS A 115 16.93 12.15 25.48
C HIS A 115 16.03 11.15 24.74
N LEU A 116 15.58 11.47 23.52
CA LEU A 116 14.74 10.58 22.71
C LEU A 116 15.48 9.27 22.37
N ASP A 117 16.75 9.33 21.99
CA ASP A 117 17.59 8.15 21.74
C ASP A 117 17.76 7.27 22.99
N SER A 118 17.77 7.88 24.19
CA SER A 118 17.90 7.16 25.47
C SER A 118 16.63 6.43 25.92
N LEU A 119 15.46 6.77 25.35
CA LEU A 119 14.20 6.11 25.72
C LEU A 119 14.25 4.63 25.33
N PRO A 120 13.63 3.71 26.10
CA PRO A 120 13.63 2.28 25.77
C PRO A 120 12.81 1.96 24.50
N GLU A 121 11.82 2.79 24.19
CA GLU A 121 10.92 2.63 23.05
C GLU A 121 10.71 3.96 22.35
N ALA A 122 10.68 3.92 21.01
CA ALA A 122 10.32 5.07 20.20
C ALA A 122 8.80 5.33 20.29
N LYS A 123 8.40 6.45 20.90
CA LYS A 123 7.00 6.81 21.13
C LYS A 123 6.61 8.08 20.38
N GLY A 124 5.37 8.12 19.89
CA GLY A 124 4.82 9.26 19.17
C GLY A 124 4.95 9.17 17.65
N MET A 125 4.06 9.86 16.95
CA MET A 125 4.00 9.88 15.50
C MET A 125 5.18 10.63 14.88
N LEU A 126 5.76 11.60 15.62
CA LEU A 126 6.86 12.46 15.18
C LEU A 126 8.19 12.14 15.86
N PHE A 127 8.35 10.93 16.43
CA PHE A 127 9.55 10.53 17.18
C PHE A 127 10.86 10.90 16.45
N GLY A 128 11.59 11.84 17.05
CA GLY A 128 12.89 12.32 16.61
C GLY A 128 12.88 13.32 15.45
N LEU A 129 11.72 13.65 14.86
CA LEU A 129 11.68 14.48 13.67
C LEU A 129 12.09 15.94 13.95
N PRO A 130 13.11 16.47 13.25
CA PRO A 130 13.45 17.89 13.33
C PRO A 130 12.36 18.75 12.67
N ILE A 131 11.86 19.75 13.38
CA ILE A 131 10.85 20.70 12.89
C ILE A 131 11.35 22.14 13.10
N SER A 132 11.29 22.94 12.05
CA SER A 132 11.55 24.38 12.10
C SER A 132 10.28 25.17 12.37
N THR A 133 10.41 26.34 12.98
CA THR A 133 9.25 27.17 13.32
C THR A 133 9.44 28.64 13.01
N LYS A 134 8.41 29.23 12.40
CA LYS A 134 8.27 30.68 12.32
C LYS A 134 8.26 31.30 13.71
N GLU A 135 9.03 32.38 13.88
CA GLU A 135 9.33 32.95 15.19
C GLU A 135 8.07 33.30 16.01
N HIS A 136 7.09 34.01 15.45
CA HIS A 136 5.92 34.45 16.23
C HIS A 136 4.91 33.34 16.55
N GLN A 137 5.06 32.16 15.95
CA GLN A 137 4.11 31.05 16.15
C GLN A 137 4.27 30.37 17.52
N GLY A 138 5.42 30.58 18.18
CA GLY A 138 5.67 30.11 19.54
C GLY A 138 6.66 28.96 19.63
N MET A 139 6.87 28.50 20.86
CA MET A 139 7.81 27.43 21.22
C MET A 139 7.30 26.75 22.51
N VAL A 140 7.76 25.53 22.77
CA VAL A 140 7.43 24.79 23.99
C VAL A 140 8.21 25.34 25.18
N GLY A 141 7.53 25.54 26.31
CA GLY A 141 8.13 25.92 27.58
C GLY A 141 7.74 27.32 28.07
N SER A 142 8.12 27.63 29.30
CA SER A 142 7.70 28.85 30.02
C SER A 142 8.67 30.03 29.94
N LYS A 143 9.84 29.86 29.31
CA LYS A 143 10.90 30.88 29.18
C LYS A 143 11.27 31.11 27.72
N VAL A 144 10.27 31.34 26.88
CA VAL A 144 10.45 31.66 25.46
C VAL A 144 10.35 33.17 25.31
N THR A 145 11.13 33.78 24.43
CA THR A 145 10.93 35.18 24.04
C THR A 145 10.52 35.25 22.59
N SER A 146 9.62 36.17 22.24
CA SER A 146 9.23 36.41 20.85
C SER A 146 9.03 37.90 20.62
N ASN A 147 9.43 38.37 19.44
CA ASN A 147 9.33 39.79 19.08
C ASN A 147 8.41 40.08 17.90
N SER A 148 7.97 39.06 17.14
CA SER A 148 7.08 39.26 15.99
C SER A 148 7.60 40.30 14.97
N SER A 149 8.93 40.46 14.89
CA SER A 149 9.65 41.47 14.11
C SER A 149 9.36 42.94 14.50
N PHE A 150 9.00 43.19 15.77
CA PHE A 150 8.94 44.51 16.39
C PHE A 150 10.13 44.73 17.33
N VAL A 151 10.79 45.90 17.27
CA VAL A 151 11.86 46.22 18.23
C VAL A 151 11.27 46.38 19.63
N ALA A 152 10.06 46.93 19.75
CA ALA A 152 9.36 47.10 21.03
C ALA A 152 9.12 45.78 21.79
N TRP A 153 9.15 44.63 21.11
CA TRP A 153 8.94 43.32 21.73
C TRP A 153 10.23 42.49 21.86
N ILE A 154 11.41 43.05 21.58
CA ILE A 154 12.67 42.37 21.89
C ILE A 154 12.74 42.11 23.40
N GLY A 155 12.97 40.85 23.76
CA GLY A 155 13.01 40.39 25.15
C GLY A 155 11.64 40.13 25.79
N LYS A 156 10.53 40.31 25.07
CA LYS A 156 9.19 40.02 25.59
C LYS A 156 8.99 38.52 25.79
N GLU A 157 8.58 38.14 26.99
CA GLU A 157 8.25 36.75 27.31
C GLU A 157 7.04 36.26 26.49
N HIS A 158 7.10 35.00 26.12
CA HIS A 158 6.13 34.28 25.32
C HIS A 158 5.82 32.94 25.99
N GLY A 159 4.53 32.64 26.16
CA GLY A 159 4.08 31.39 26.77
C GLY A 159 4.12 30.19 25.80
N SER A 160 3.78 29.01 26.33
CA SER A 160 3.61 27.80 25.52
C SER A 160 2.48 27.96 24.52
N ASN A 161 2.68 27.42 23.31
CA ASN A 161 1.66 27.34 22.27
C ASN A 161 1.07 25.92 22.25
N LEU A 162 -0.26 25.81 22.27
CA LEU A 162 -0.96 24.52 22.37
C LEU A 162 -0.62 23.56 21.21
N LEU A 163 -0.55 24.07 19.97
CA LEU A 163 -0.19 23.25 18.82
C LEU A 163 1.22 22.67 18.97
N TYR A 164 2.15 23.47 19.49
CA TYR A 164 3.54 23.07 19.69
C TYR A 164 3.69 22.07 20.82
N ASP A 165 2.92 22.24 21.91
CA ASP A 165 2.85 21.27 23.00
C ASP A 165 2.37 19.91 22.48
N CYS A 166 1.36 19.90 21.60
CA CYS A 166 0.86 18.67 20.96
C CYS A 166 1.93 17.99 20.09
N LEU A 167 2.65 18.74 19.24
CA LEU A 167 3.69 18.18 18.37
C LEU A 167 4.88 17.66 19.19
N TRP A 168 5.28 18.38 20.24
CA TRP A 168 6.35 17.99 21.14
C TRP A 168 6.05 16.72 21.93
N ALA A 169 4.81 16.57 22.39
CA ALA A 169 4.34 15.35 23.06
C ALA A 169 4.41 14.12 22.13
N GLU A 170 4.30 14.33 20.81
CA GLU A 170 4.41 13.30 19.78
C GLU A 170 5.86 13.02 19.34
N GLY A 171 6.83 13.62 20.05
CA GLY A 171 8.24 13.22 20.00
C GLY A 171 9.12 14.00 19.03
N CYS A 172 8.67 15.15 18.51
CA CYS A 172 9.50 15.96 17.60
C CYS A 172 10.67 16.67 18.32
N VAL A 173 11.57 17.23 17.53
CA VAL A 173 12.72 18.05 17.95
C VAL A 173 12.61 19.42 17.28
N PHE A 174 12.25 20.47 18.03
CA PHE A 174 12.38 21.84 17.51
C PHE A 174 13.85 22.25 17.52
N TYR A 175 14.35 22.74 16.39
CA TYR A 175 15.79 23.00 16.24
C TYR A 175 16.16 24.36 15.62
N ALA A 176 15.20 25.04 14.97
CA ALA A 176 15.44 26.34 14.35
C ALA A 176 14.20 27.23 14.43
N ARG A 177 14.42 28.52 14.72
CA ARG A 177 13.41 29.57 14.61
C ARG A 177 13.71 30.45 13.40
N THR A 178 12.69 30.78 12.63
CA THR A 178 12.87 31.40 11.30
C THR A 178 12.28 32.79 11.19
N ASN A 179 12.92 33.56 10.30
CA ASN A 179 12.67 34.97 10.10
C ASN A 179 11.32 35.25 9.42
N GLN A 180 10.79 36.44 9.64
CA GLN A 180 9.47 36.90 9.20
C GLN A 180 9.49 38.42 8.99
N PRO A 181 8.62 39.01 8.16
CA PRO A 181 8.69 40.42 7.84
C PRO A 181 8.16 41.32 8.98
N GLN A 182 8.42 42.63 8.86
CA GLN A 182 7.97 43.63 9.82
C GLN A 182 6.46 43.52 10.03
N ALA A 183 6.03 43.52 11.30
CA ALA A 183 4.64 43.36 11.69
C ALA A 183 3.95 42.10 11.12
N ILE A 184 4.70 41.06 10.72
CA ILE A 184 4.25 39.77 10.17
C ILE A 184 3.31 39.83 8.94
N MET A 185 3.11 41.01 8.35
CA MET A 185 2.02 41.29 7.40
C MET A 185 2.55 41.62 5.99
N HIS A 186 3.38 40.75 5.43
CA HIS A 186 3.90 40.89 4.06
C HIS A 186 3.99 39.55 3.35
N LEU A 187 3.81 39.53 2.02
CA LEU A 187 4.14 38.39 1.15
C LEU A 187 5.62 38.37 0.70
N GLU A 188 6.47 39.00 1.51
CA GLU A 188 7.93 39.07 1.42
C GLU A 188 8.49 39.00 2.84
N THR A 189 9.80 38.79 3.00
CA THR A 189 10.42 38.66 4.33
C THR A 189 11.57 39.66 4.51
N ASP A 190 11.25 40.81 5.08
CA ASP A 190 12.22 41.83 5.49
C ASP A 190 11.74 42.57 6.74
N ASN A 191 12.66 42.88 7.65
CA ASN A 191 12.38 43.59 8.89
C ASN A 191 13.65 44.24 9.48
N PRO A 192 13.53 45.31 10.29
CA PRO A 192 14.69 45.94 10.92
C PRO A 192 15.44 45.04 11.92
N VAL A 193 14.77 44.06 12.54
CA VAL A 193 15.33 43.23 13.61
C VAL A 193 16.36 42.23 13.08
N TYR A 194 16.03 41.45 12.06
CA TYR A 194 16.89 40.40 11.52
C TYR A 194 17.35 40.67 10.08
N GLY A 195 16.74 41.65 9.40
CA GLY A 195 17.05 41.98 8.01
C GLY A 195 16.31 41.10 6.99
N ARG A 196 16.64 41.36 5.72
CA ARG A 196 16.01 40.71 4.56
C ARG A 196 16.38 39.25 4.46
N THR A 197 15.39 38.40 4.19
CA THR A 197 15.59 37.00 3.80
C THR A 197 15.59 36.88 2.29
N LEU A 198 16.49 36.08 1.72
CA LEU A 198 16.69 35.95 0.27
C LEU A 198 16.21 34.60 -0.26
N ASN A 199 15.78 34.56 -1.52
CA ASN A 199 15.38 33.31 -2.17
C ASN A 199 16.62 32.48 -2.61
N PRO A 200 16.71 31.19 -2.26
CA PRO A 200 17.87 30.36 -2.60
C PRO A 200 18.03 30.05 -4.09
N TYR A 201 16.96 30.20 -4.88
CA TYR A 201 16.98 30.02 -6.34
C TYR A 201 17.44 31.27 -7.08
N ASN A 202 17.35 32.45 -6.47
CA ASN A 202 17.88 33.70 -7.00
C ASN A 202 17.81 34.74 -5.89
N ARG A 203 18.96 35.19 -5.37
CA ARG A 203 19.01 36.14 -4.24
C ARG A 203 18.44 37.53 -4.54
N ASN A 204 18.16 37.85 -5.80
CA ASN A 204 17.45 39.08 -6.18
C ASN A 204 15.91 38.95 -6.08
N LEU A 205 15.40 37.76 -5.76
CA LEU A 205 13.98 37.48 -5.58
C LEU A 205 13.63 37.24 -4.11
N SER A 206 12.37 37.49 -3.79
CA SER A 206 11.77 37.24 -2.49
C SER A 206 11.54 35.74 -2.27
N PRO A 207 11.85 35.19 -1.07
CA PRO A 207 11.45 33.83 -0.69
C PRO A 207 9.94 33.74 -0.40
N GLY A 208 9.21 34.84 -0.54
CA GLY A 208 7.83 35.01 -0.12
C GLY A 208 7.73 35.46 1.35
N GLY A 209 6.51 35.60 1.82
CA GLY A 209 6.21 35.95 3.19
C GLY A 209 4.77 35.65 3.55
N SER A 210 4.37 35.73 4.82
CA SER A 210 5.23 36.16 5.92
C SER A 210 6.07 35.03 6.53
N THR A 211 5.93 33.80 6.05
CA THR A 211 6.72 32.63 6.48
C THR A 211 7.94 32.39 5.57
N GLY A 212 8.65 33.46 5.19
CA GLY A 212 9.76 33.34 4.23
C GLY A 212 11.06 32.82 4.80
N GLY A 213 11.28 32.93 6.12
CA GLY A 213 12.41 32.25 6.77
C GLY A 213 12.30 30.72 6.66
N GLU A 214 11.12 30.15 6.94
CA GLU A 214 10.86 28.70 6.73
C GLU A 214 11.09 28.30 5.27
N SER A 215 10.54 29.07 4.31
CA SER A 215 10.65 28.72 2.90
C SER A 215 12.10 28.79 2.41
N ALA A 216 12.86 29.83 2.78
CA ALA A 216 14.28 29.94 2.42
C ALA A 216 15.13 28.81 3.04
N LEU A 217 14.88 28.47 4.31
CA LEU A 217 15.53 27.33 4.98
C LEU A 217 15.24 26.01 4.26
N MET A 218 13.96 25.73 3.99
CA MET A 218 13.52 24.50 3.34
C MET A 218 13.88 24.43 1.85
N GLY A 219 13.93 25.57 1.16
CA GLY A 219 14.37 25.66 -0.24
C GLY A 219 15.83 25.24 -0.41
N MET A 220 16.62 25.31 0.67
CA MET A 220 17.96 24.73 0.77
C MET A 220 17.98 23.35 1.43
N ARG A 221 16.83 22.69 1.58
CA ARG A 221 16.58 21.43 2.32
C ARG A 221 17.08 21.43 3.76
N GLY A 222 17.19 22.62 4.36
CA GLY A 222 17.60 22.77 5.75
C GLY A 222 16.53 22.39 6.76
N SER A 223 15.32 22.03 6.31
CA SER A 223 14.19 21.47 7.08
C SER A 223 13.33 20.60 6.15
N ILE A 224 12.66 19.58 6.70
CA ILE A 224 11.70 18.72 5.98
C ILE A 224 10.24 19.10 6.25
N LEU A 225 9.97 19.65 7.45
CA LEU A 225 8.66 20.09 7.92
C LEU A 225 8.85 21.37 8.74
N GLY A 226 8.13 22.41 8.34
CA GLY A 226 8.12 23.73 8.95
C GLY A 226 6.72 24.16 9.35
N ILE A 227 6.62 25.06 10.34
CA ILE A 227 5.33 25.60 10.81
C ILE A 227 5.25 27.09 10.53
N GLY A 228 4.16 27.49 9.85
CA GLY A 228 3.84 28.88 9.53
C GLY A 228 2.42 29.26 9.94
N GLY A 229 2.01 30.44 9.50
CA GLY A 229 0.64 30.94 9.66
C GLY A 229 0.21 31.76 8.45
N ASP A 230 -1.07 31.71 8.10
CA ASP A 230 -1.62 32.29 6.87
C ASP A 230 -2.96 33.01 7.12
N ILE A 231 -2.96 34.33 6.89
CA ILE A 231 -4.15 35.21 6.90
C ILE A 231 -4.37 35.90 5.53
N GLY A 232 -3.41 35.79 4.61
CA GLY A 232 -3.47 36.41 3.29
C GLY A 232 -2.66 35.70 2.20
N GLY A 233 -2.07 34.54 2.50
CA GLY A 233 -1.11 33.84 1.62
C GLY A 233 0.18 33.40 2.31
N SER A 234 0.35 33.69 3.60
CA SER A 234 1.63 33.58 4.29
C SER A 234 2.20 32.17 4.50
N ILE A 235 1.48 31.10 4.15
CA ILE A 235 2.03 29.75 4.00
C ILE A 235 2.23 29.43 2.52
N ARG A 236 1.24 29.80 1.70
CA ARG A 236 1.13 29.45 0.28
C ARG A 236 2.15 30.16 -0.60
N VAL A 237 2.32 31.47 -0.44
CA VAL A 237 3.22 32.28 -1.26
C VAL A 237 4.69 31.94 -1.00
N PRO A 238 5.16 31.81 0.27
CA PRO A 238 6.50 31.32 0.53
C PRO A 238 6.75 29.92 -0.04
N ALA A 239 5.80 29.00 0.11
CA ALA A 239 5.91 27.66 -0.48
C ALA A 239 6.01 27.74 -2.02
N ALA A 240 5.20 28.59 -2.66
CA ALA A 240 5.18 28.76 -4.10
C ALA A 240 6.49 29.34 -4.65
N HIS A 241 7.06 30.35 -3.97
CA HIS A 241 8.26 31.08 -4.40
C HIS A 241 9.54 30.23 -4.39
N VAL A 242 9.57 29.15 -3.61
CA VAL A 242 10.75 28.27 -3.49
C VAL A 242 10.45 26.80 -3.82
N GLY A 243 9.27 26.52 -4.38
CA GLY A 243 8.91 25.19 -4.90
C GLY A 243 8.71 24.13 -3.81
N LEU A 244 7.89 24.45 -2.81
CA LEU A 244 7.54 23.57 -1.70
C LEU A 244 6.03 23.28 -1.66
N TYR A 245 5.68 22.34 -0.80
CA TYR A 245 4.30 22.12 -0.40
C TYR A 245 3.93 23.05 0.76
N GLY A 246 2.72 23.60 0.73
CA GLY A 246 2.23 24.45 1.82
C GLY A 246 0.73 24.30 1.99
N PHE A 247 0.26 24.10 3.21
CA PHE A 247 -1.17 23.87 3.47
C PHE A 247 -1.76 24.90 4.42
N LYS A 248 -2.74 25.65 3.92
CA LYS A 248 -3.59 26.53 4.73
C LYS A 248 -4.90 25.79 5.04
N ALA A 249 -5.03 25.31 6.28
CA ALA A 249 -6.27 24.74 6.76
C ALA A 249 -7.39 25.79 6.88
N THR A 250 -8.63 25.34 7.01
CA THR A 250 -9.78 26.17 7.40
C THR A 250 -9.50 26.88 8.73
N TRP A 251 -9.89 28.16 8.88
CA TRP A 251 -9.74 28.89 10.14
C TRP A 251 -10.51 28.18 11.26
N LYS A 252 -9.91 28.14 12.47
CA LYS A 252 -10.39 27.39 13.64
C LYS A 252 -10.37 25.85 13.47
N ARG A 253 -9.76 25.29 12.42
CA ARG A 253 -9.45 23.85 12.36
C ARG A 253 -8.27 23.49 13.28
N LEU A 254 -7.26 24.35 13.34
CA LEU A 254 -6.08 24.21 14.19
C LEU A 254 -6.05 25.31 15.26
N SER A 255 -5.47 25.01 16.42
CA SER A 255 -5.39 25.97 17.52
C SER A 255 -4.33 27.02 17.25
N ALA A 256 -4.73 28.28 17.40
CA ALA A 256 -3.89 29.46 17.38
C ALA A 256 -3.60 29.99 18.80
N ARG A 257 -3.91 29.18 19.83
CA ARG A 257 -3.74 29.59 21.23
C ARG A 257 -2.26 29.68 21.58
N GLY A 258 -1.83 30.88 21.97
CA GLY A 258 -0.44 31.17 22.30
C GLY A 258 0.38 31.68 21.12
N LEU A 259 -0.24 32.20 20.05
CA LEU A 259 0.46 33.00 19.04
C LEU A 259 0.65 34.45 19.52
N LEU A 260 1.76 35.09 19.12
CA LEU A 260 2.02 36.51 19.39
C LEU A 260 1.90 37.34 18.11
N ALA A 261 0.86 38.18 18.04
CA ALA A 261 0.61 39.07 16.92
C ALA A 261 -0.08 40.35 17.40
N PRO A 262 0.06 41.48 16.67
CA PRO A 262 -0.75 42.67 16.92
C PRO A 262 -2.23 42.40 16.57
N ALA A 263 -3.13 43.26 17.03
CA ALA A 263 -4.58 43.13 16.85
C ALA A 263 -5.16 41.84 17.46
N ALA A 264 -4.63 41.43 18.61
CA ALA A 264 -5.14 40.30 19.37
C ALA A 264 -6.61 40.53 19.78
N GLY A 265 -7.46 39.53 19.57
CA GLY A 265 -8.91 39.61 19.83
C GLY A 265 -9.76 40.03 18.62
N LYS A 266 -9.15 40.33 17.47
CA LYS A 266 -9.88 40.58 16.22
C LYS A 266 -10.51 39.29 15.68
N GLU A 267 -11.85 39.23 15.63
CA GLU A 267 -12.61 38.07 15.12
C GLU A 267 -13.22 38.25 13.71
N THR A 268 -12.87 39.33 13.01
CA THR A 268 -13.44 39.62 11.69
C THR A 268 -12.89 38.73 10.56
N MET A 269 -11.64 38.32 10.68
CA MET A 269 -10.95 37.36 9.83
C MET A 269 -9.73 36.88 10.59
N GLY A 270 -9.44 35.59 10.57
CA GLY A 270 -8.35 35.04 11.36
C GLY A 270 -7.31 34.27 10.55
N ALA A 271 -6.11 34.21 11.12
CA ALA A 271 -5.01 33.41 10.60
C ALA A 271 -5.20 31.92 10.94
N SER A 272 -4.73 31.06 10.04
CA SER A 272 -4.66 29.62 10.28
C SER A 272 -3.18 29.20 10.41
N PRO A 273 -2.74 28.58 11.51
CA PRO A 273 -1.43 27.94 11.55
C PRO A 273 -1.43 26.73 10.61
N GLY A 274 -0.27 26.35 10.07
CA GLY A 274 -0.22 25.22 9.14
C GLY A 274 1.19 24.86 8.68
N PRO A 275 1.34 23.71 7.99
CA PRO A 275 2.63 23.18 7.60
C PRO A 275 3.13 23.74 6.27
N LEU A 276 4.45 23.92 6.18
CA LEU A 276 5.21 23.90 4.93
C LEU A 276 6.04 22.61 4.92
N ALA A 277 6.11 21.93 3.78
CA ALA A 277 6.87 20.69 3.69
C ALA A 277 7.64 20.51 2.36
N ALA A 278 8.69 19.70 2.43
CA ALA A 278 9.47 19.27 1.27
C ALA A 278 8.76 18.18 0.44
N ASP A 279 7.81 17.47 1.05
CA ASP A 279 6.98 16.44 0.41
C ASP A 279 5.50 16.60 0.83
N ARG A 280 4.58 16.09 0.00
CA ARG A 280 3.12 16.17 0.25
C ARG A 280 2.71 15.42 1.52
N ASP A 281 3.29 14.25 1.77
CA ASP A 281 2.85 13.34 2.84
C ASP A 281 3.07 13.94 4.23
N ALA A 282 4.06 14.83 4.38
CA ALA A 282 4.27 15.62 5.59
C ALA A 282 3.09 16.54 5.94
N LEU A 283 2.35 17.05 4.95
CA LEU A 283 1.17 17.89 5.21
C LEU A 283 0.05 17.08 5.89
N ASP A 284 -0.24 15.88 5.37
CA ASP A 284 -1.25 14.97 5.95
C ASP A 284 -0.79 14.46 7.33
N LEU A 285 0.50 14.12 7.49
CA LEU A 285 1.05 13.74 8.79
C LEU A 285 0.88 14.87 9.83
N PHE A 286 1.23 16.10 9.50
CA PHE A 286 1.08 17.24 10.39
C PHE A 286 -0.38 17.42 10.86
N MET A 287 -1.33 17.39 9.92
CA MET A 287 -2.76 17.53 10.23
C MET A 287 -3.28 16.39 11.12
N ARG A 288 -2.86 15.15 10.84
CA ARG A 288 -3.19 13.98 11.67
C ARG A 288 -2.71 14.15 13.10
N VAL A 289 -1.45 14.53 13.26
CA VAL A 289 -0.82 14.69 14.57
C VAL A 289 -1.51 15.79 15.36
N ALA A 290 -1.66 16.97 14.76
CA ALA A 290 -2.25 18.13 15.43
C ALA A 290 -3.70 17.88 15.90
N LEU A 291 -4.51 17.19 15.09
CA LEU A 291 -5.92 16.92 15.40
C LEU A 291 -6.12 15.67 16.27
N ALA A 292 -5.20 14.70 16.25
CA ALA A 292 -5.26 13.53 17.12
C ALA A 292 -5.13 13.89 18.60
N ALA A 293 -4.45 15.00 18.92
CA ALA A 293 -4.33 15.54 20.27
C ALA A 293 -5.66 16.10 20.83
N LYS A 294 -6.71 16.22 20.00
CA LYS A 294 -8.03 16.76 20.36
C LYS A 294 -7.93 18.17 20.98
N PRO A 295 -7.31 19.15 20.29
CA PRO A 295 -7.03 20.47 20.86
C PRO A 295 -8.28 21.21 21.36
N TRP A 296 -9.47 20.91 20.81
CA TRP A 296 -10.76 21.45 21.26
C TRP A 296 -11.11 21.17 22.72
N ARG A 297 -10.44 20.22 23.37
CA ARG A 297 -10.62 19.97 24.81
C ARG A 297 -9.97 21.02 25.70
N ILE A 298 -9.01 21.78 25.16
CA ILE A 298 -8.23 22.81 25.87
C ILE A 298 -8.53 24.19 25.30
N ASP A 299 -8.61 24.31 23.97
CA ASP A 299 -8.94 25.54 23.26
C ASP A 299 -10.38 25.46 22.70
N PRO A 300 -11.38 26.07 23.37
CA PRO A 300 -12.77 26.02 22.90
C PRO A 300 -13.02 26.83 21.62
N SER A 301 -12.02 27.56 21.11
CA SER A 301 -12.15 28.33 19.87
C SER A 301 -12.04 27.47 18.61
N VAL A 302 -11.48 26.25 18.70
CA VAL A 302 -11.34 25.33 17.56
C VAL A 302 -12.54 24.40 17.41
N VAL A 303 -12.83 24.03 16.17
CA VAL A 303 -13.94 23.11 15.86
C VAL A 303 -13.54 21.68 16.20
N GLU A 304 -14.45 20.96 16.87
CA GLU A 304 -14.31 19.51 17.10
C GLU A 304 -14.47 18.73 15.78
N MET A 305 -13.39 18.66 15.01
CA MET A 305 -13.37 17.98 13.72
C MET A 305 -12.09 17.15 13.53
N PRO A 306 -12.12 15.86 13.90
CA PRO A 306 -10.99 14.95 13.72
C PRO A 306 -10.56 14.83 12.26
N TRP A 307 -9.27 14.57 12.01
CA TRP A 307 -8.77 14.30 10.66
C TRP A 307 -9.25 12.93 10.17
N ARG A 308 -9.97 12.89 9.04
CA ARG A 308 -10.49 11.64 8.47
C ARG A 308 -10.07 11.51 7.00
N PRO A 309 -9.36 10.44 6.61
CA PRO A 309 -8.95 10.24 5.22
C PRO A 309 -10.14 10.35 4.24
N TYR A 310 -10.00 11.20 3.23
CA TYR A 310 -10.99 11.35 2.16
C TYR A 310 -10.62 10.40 1.01
N ASP A 311 -11.20 9.20 1.03
CA ASP A 311 -10.82 8.14 0.09
C ASP A 311 -11.77 8.02 -1.12
N GLU A 312 -12.73 8.94 -1.30
CA GLU A 312 -13.78 8.76 -2.32
C GLU A 312 -13.22 8.77 -3.74
N PHE A 313 -12.23 9.63 -4.02
CA PHE A 313 -11.50 9.65 -5.29
C PHE A 313 -10.67 8.37 -5.46
N ALA A 314 -9.86 8.02 -4.45
CA ALA A 314 -8.99 6.85 -4.48
C ALA A 314 -9.78 5.52 -4.66
N LYS A 315 -10.97 5.43 -4.07
CA LYS A 315 -11.88 4.27 -4.18
C LYS A 315 -12.73 4.28 -5.46
N GLY A 316 -12.59 5.29 -6.32
CA GLY A 316 -13.36 5.44 -7.56
C GLY A 316 -14.86 5.58 -7.33
N ARG A 317 -15.29 6.00 -6.14
CA ARG A 317 -16.69 6.18 -5.78
C ARG A 317 -17.28 7.43 -6.42
N ARG A 318 -16.44 8.45 -6.61
CA ARG A 318 -16.73 9.70 -7.30
C ARG A 318 -15.54 10.05 -8.20
N ARG A 319 -15.81 10.59 -9.39
CA ARG A 319 -14.76 11.12 -10.26
C ARG A 319 -14.43 12.54 -9.82
N LEU A 320 -13.15 12.85 -9.69
CA LEU A 320 -12.70 14.20 -9.36
C LEU A 320 -13.12 15.16 -10.47
N LYS A 321 -13.75 16.27 -10.08
CA LYS A 321 -14.06 17.41 -10.97
C LYS A 321 -13.28 18.64 -10.53
N VAL A 322 -12.40 19.12 -11.41
CA VAL A 322 -11.50 20.26 -11.15
C VAL A 322 -11.96 21.45 -11.97
N ALA A 323 -12.20 22.59 -11.32
CA ALA A 323 -12.34 23.85 -12.04
C ALA A 323 -10.99 24.56 -12.15
N VAL A 324 -10.73 25.26 -13.24
CA VAL A 324 -9.48 25.99 -13.46
C VAL A 324 -9.76 27.48 -13.47
N GLN A 325 -9.17 28.20 -12.52
CA GLN A 325 -9.15 29.65 -12.51
C GLN A 325 -7.94 30.15 -13.31
N TRP A 326 -8.18 30.58 -14.54
CA TRP A 326 -7.14 31.07 -15.44
C TRP A 326 -6.61 32.46 -15.09
N TRP A 327 -7.43 33.26 -14.43
CA TRP A 327 -7.15 34.60 -13.93
C TRP A 327 -8.15 34.96 -12.83
N ASP A 328 -7.90 35.99 -12.04
CA ASP A 328 -8.76 36.38 -10.92
C ASP A 328 -9.78 37.50 -11.23
N GLY A 329 -9.88 37.93 -12.49
CA GLY A 329 -10.74 39.07 -12.83
C GLY A 329 -10.05 40.44 -12.75
N VAL A 330 -8.83 40.51 -12.19
CA VAL A 330 -8.13 41.77 -11.93
C VAL A 330 -6.72 41.79 -12.53
N VAL A 331 -5.91 40.77 -12.30
CA VAL A 331 -4.51 40.67 -12.79
C VAL A 331 -4.33 39.40 -13.61
N GLN A 332 -3.73 39.51 -14.79
CA GLN A 332 -3.39 38.36 -15.62
C GLN A 332 -2.11 37.67 -15.09
N PRO A 333 -2.08 36.34 -14.95
CA PRO A 333 -0.86 35.64 -14.59
C PRO A 333 0.24 35.79 -15.65
N HIS A 334 1.49 35.82 -15.20
CA HIS A 334 2.66 35.79 -16.06
C HIS A 334 2.69 34.53 -16.94
N PRO A 335 3.39 34.56 -18.09
CA PRO A 335 3.54 33.40 -18.98
C PRO A 335 3.86 32.06 -18.31
N PRO A 336 4.83 31.94 -17.38
CA PRO A 336 5.16 30.66 -16.75
C PRO A 336 4.00 30.09 -15.90
N MET A 337 3.25 30.97 -15.23
CA MET A 337 2.10 30.57 -14.42
C MET A 337 0.95 30.07 -15.29
N THR A 338 0.68 30.79 -16.39
CA THR A 338 -0.31 30.36 -17.39
C THR A 338 0.08 29.03 -18.04
N ARG A 339 1.37 28.83 -18.33
CA ARG A 339 1.89 27.56 -18.84
C ARG A 339 1.66 26.42 -17.84
N ALA A 340 2.02 26.62 -16.57
CA ALA A 340 1.79 25.62 -15.52
C ALA A 340 0.31 25.23 -15.41
N LEU A 341 -0.61 26.20 -15.41
CA LEU A 341 -2.06 25.93 -15.43
C LEU A 341 -2.47 25.07 -16.62
N ARG A 342 -1.99 25.39 -17.84
CA ARG A 342 -2.29 24.63 -19.06
C ARG A 342 -1.74 23.21 -19.00
N GLU A 343 -0.52 23.04 -18.49
CA GLU A 343 0.13 21.74 -18.34
C GLU A 343 -0.67 20.85 -17.38
N VAL A 344 -0.99 21.34 -16.18
CA VAL A 344 -1.74 20.58 -15.17
C VAL A 344 -3.19 20.32 -15.59
N ALA A 345 -3.90 21.33 -16.11
CA ALA A 345 -5.26 21.14 -16.63
C ALA A 345 -5.30 20.14 -17.78
N GLY A 346 -4.28 20.17 -18.66
CA GLY A 346 -4.11 19.18 -19.72
C GLY A 346 -3.84 17.78 -19.17
N ALA A 347 -3.03 17.67 -18.11
CA ALA A 347 -2.74 16.42 -17.41
C ALA A 347 -4.02 15.78 -16.89
N CYS A 348 -4.81 16.56 -16.15
CA CYS A 348 -6.09 16.14 -15.59
C CYS A 348 -7.05 15.65 -16.69
N ARG A 349 -7.23 16.42 -17.77
CA ARG A 349 -8.09 16.01 -18.90
C ARG A 349 -7.65 14.67 -19.51
N ARG A 350 -6.34 14.45 -19.68
CA ARG A 350 -5.81 13.19 -20.23
C ARG A 350 -5.96 12.01 -19.27
N ALA A 351 -5.89 12.26 -17.97
CA ALA A 351 -6.15 11.26 -16.93
C ALA A 351 -7.66 10.94 -16.76
N GLY A 352 -8.54 11.61 -17.51
CA GLY A 352 -9.99 11.41 -17.44
C GLY A 352 -10.67 12.12 -16.26
N ILE A 353 -9.97 13.08 -15.63
CA ILE A 353 -10.54 14.00 -14.65
C ILE A 353 -11.38 15.04 -15.41
N GLU A 354 -12.58 15.32 -14.91
CA GLU A 354 -13.42 16.36 -15.50
C GLU A 354 -12.81 17.72 -15.18
N VAL A 355 -12.49 18.49 -16.22
CA VAL A 355 -11.90 19.82 -16.08
C VAL A 355 -12.81 20.86 -16.70
N VAL A 356 -13.28 21.79 -15.88
CA VAL A 356 -14.13 22.91 -16.28
C VAL A 356 -13.42 24.23 -16.00
N ASP A 357 -13.88 25.32 -16.60
CA ASP A 357 -13.35 26.64 -16.31
C ASP A 357 -14.08 27.24 -15.08
N TRP A 358 -13.32 27.88 -14.20
CA TRP A 358 -13.87 28.65 -13.10
C TRP A 358 -14.02 30.11 -13.55
N ASP A 359 -15.26 30.56 -13.70
CA ASP A 359 -15.56 31.92 -14.12
C ASP A 359 -15.49 32.89 -12.93
N CYS A 360 -14.47 33.76 -12.96
CA CYS A 360 -14.24 34.78 -11.94
C CYS A 360 -14.87 36.14 -12.28
N GLU A 361 -15.34 36.37 -13.50
CA GLU A 361 -15.74 37.72 -13.95
C GLU A 361 -16.90 38.27 -13.13
N HIS A 362 -17.82 37.40 -12.74
CA HIS A 362 -18.99 37.77 -11.93
C HIS A 362 -18.73 37.70 -10.42
N LEU A 363 -17.53 37.31 -9.98
CA LEU A 363 -17.19 37.12 -8.57
C LEU A 363 -16.47 38.33 -7.94
N ASP A 364 -16.10 39.33 -8.74
CA ASP A 364 -15.56 40.62 -8.29
C ASP A 364 -14.45 40.49 -7.23
N HIS A 365 -13.31 39.94 -7.62
CA HIS A 365 -12.17 39.76 -6.70
C HIS A 365 -11.53 41.09 -6.28
N GLN A 366 -11.79 42.19 -7.01
CA GLN A 366 -11.39 43.53 -6.57
C GLN A 366 -12.17 43.93 -5.32
N ARG A 367 -13.50 43.74 -5.30
CA ARG A 367 -14.30 43.94 -4.10
C ARG A 367 -13.84 43.05 -2.95
N ALA A 368 -13.41 41.81 -3.23
CA ALA A 368 -12.82 40.95 -2.21
C ALA A 368 -11.58 41.58 -1.57
N TRP A 369 -10.69 42.16 -2.38
CA TRP A 369 -9.53 42.89 -1.87
C TRP A 369 -9.94 44.05 -0.98
N ASP A 370 -10.87 44.89 -1.43
CA ASP A 370 -11.33 46.07 -0.68
C ASP A 370 -11.89 45.70 0.71
N ILE A 371 -12.66 44.61 0.79
CA ILE A 371 -13.16 44.06 2.06
C ILE A 371 -11.99 43.56 2.92
N VAL A 372 -11.07 42.81 2.32
CA VAL A 372 -9.94 42.18 3.02
C VAL A 372 -8.99 43.22 3.61
N SER A 373 -8.56 44.21 2.82
CA SER A 373 -7.63 45.25 3.25
C SER A 373 -8.20 46.07 4.42
N ALA A 374 -9.51 46.36 4.39
CA ALA A 374 -10.19 46.99 5.53
C ALA A 374 -10.25 46.08 6.78
N LEU A 375 -10.54 44.78 6.61
CA LEU A 375 -10.63 43.82 7.73
C LEU A 375 -9.27 43.44 8.32
N TYR A 376 -8.16 43.67 7.61
CA TYR A 376 -6.83 43.52 8.19
C TYR A 376 -6.59 44.55 9.29
N TRP A 377 -7.04 45.79 9.08
CA TRP A 377 -6.77 46.94 9.94
C TRP A 377 -8.04 47.71 10.35
N PRO A 378 -8.97 47.11 11.12
CA PRO A 378 -10.17 47.82 11.57
C PRO A 378 -9.88 49.05 12.45
N ASP A 379 -8.70 49.10 13.07
CA ASP A 379 -8.21 50.22 13.87
C ASP A 379 -7.45 51.27 13.04
N GLY A 380 -7.35 51.09 11.73
CA GLY A 380 -6.52 51.92 10.84
C GLY A 380 -5.03 51.64 10.96
N GLY A 381 -4.63 50.50 11.53
CA GLY A 381 -3.22 50.13 11.75
C GLY A 381 -2.58 50.81 12.95
N LYS A 382 -3.39 51.43 13.81
CA LYS A 382 -2.92 52.20 14.97
C LYS A 382 -2.03 51.37 15.89
N GLU A 383 -2.43 50.16 16.26
CA GLU A 383 -1.63 49.33 17.19
C GLU A 383 -0.24 49.04 16.61
N VAL A 384 -0.14 48.76 15.32
CA VAL A 384 1.15 48.53 14.65
C VAL A 384 1.99 49.80 14.61
N MET A 385 1.40 50.94 14.25
CA MET A 385 2.11 52.22 14.24
C MET A 385 2.64 52.61 15.62
N ASP A 386 1.83 52.44 16.68
CA ASP A 386 2.23 52.70 18.06
C ASP A 386 3.40 51.80 18.48
N LEU A 387 3.41 50.52 18.06
CA LEU A 387 4.51 49.59 18.35
C LEU A 387 5.81 49.98 17.62
N LEU A 388 5.71 50.42 16.36
CA LEU A 388 6.88 50.90 15.61
C LEU A 388 7.46 52.18 16.24
N GLU A 389 6.59 53.10 16.68
CA GLU A 389 7.01 54.31 17.40
C GLU A 389 7.66 53.97 18.75
N GLN A 390 7.07 53.04 19.51
CA GLN A 390 7.61 52.59 20.79
C GLN A 390 8.99 51.94 20.66
N GLY A 391 9.21 51.15 19.61
CA GLY A 391 10.49 50.51 19.36
C GLY A 391 11.51 51.44 18.70
N GLY A 392 11.06 52.53 18.07
CA GLY A 392 11.89 53.53 17.40
C GLY A 392 12.37 53.09 16.01
N GLU A 393 11.88 51.97 15.49
CA GLU A 393 12.24 51.46 14.16
C GLU A 393 11.53 52.21 13.01
N PRO A 394 12.16 52.28 11.82
CA PRO A 394 11.50 52.85 10.66
C PRO A 394 10.40 51.92 10.13
N MET A 395 9.33 52.51 9.60
CA MET A 395 8.33 51.79 8.79
C MET A 395 8.95 51.42 7.43
N LEU A 396 8.89 50.13 7.07
CA LEU A 396 9.39 49.64 5.78
C LEU A 396 8.38 49.88 4.64
N PRO A 397 8.83 49.94 3.37
CA PRO A 397 7.97 50.26 2.22
C PRO A 397 6.73 49.37 2.08
N LEU A 398 6.85 48.06 2.32
CA LEU A 398 5.70 47.17 2.24
C LEU A 398 4.72 47.38 3.41
N THR A 399 5.19 47.77 4.59
CA THR A 399 4.35 48.15 5.75
C THR A 399 3.56 49.42 5.46
N GLN A 400 4.22 50.40 4.85
CA GLN A 400 3.58 51.61 4.35
C GLN A 400 2.51 51.27 3.29
N PHE A 401 2.84 50.41 2.33
CA PHE A 401 1.90 49.98 1.29
C PHE A 401 0.62 49.36 1.86
N ILE A 402 0.73 48.42 2.81
CA ILE A 402 -0.44 47.66 3.28
C ILE A 402 -1.28 48.41 4.32
N ILE A 403 -0.72 49.41 5.02
CA ILE A 403 -1.42 50.19 6.05
C ILE A 403 -1.83 51.58 5.54
N GLN A 404 -0.91 52.33 4.93
CA GLN A 404 -1.09 53.75 4.62
C GLN A 404 -1.52 54.02 3.17
N GLU A 405 -1.16 53.14 2.22
CA GLU A 405 -1.47 53.33 0.80
C GLU A 405 -2.76 52.63 0.36
N GLN A 406 -3.34 51.75 1.20
CA GLN A 406 -4.62 51.11 0.90
C GLN A 406 -5.79 52.06 1.19
N PRO A 407 -6.64 52.38 0.22
CA PRO A 407 -7.71 53.38 0.38
C PRO A 407 -8.81 52.95 1.36
N THR A 408 -8.91 51.65 1.65
CA THR A 408 -9.94 51.09 2.52
C THR A 408 -9.50 50.95 3.98
N VAL A 409 -8.22 51.22 4.28
CA VAL A 409 -7.70 51.14 5.65
C VAL A 409 -8.03 52.42 6.40
N GLY A 410 -8.72 52.28 7.52
CA GLY A 410 -9.12 53.41 8.36
C GLY A 410 -9.63 52.93 9.72
N SER A 411 -9.69 53.85 10.68
CA SER A 411 -10.20 53.57 12.03
C SER A 411 -11.72 53.48 12.02
N LEU A 412 -12.25 52.26 11.98
CA LEU A 412 -13.69 51.99 11.89
C LEU A 412 -14.36 52.10 13.25
N THR A 413 -15.56 52.68 13.28
CA THR A 413 -16.47 52.54 14.43
C THR A 413 -17.04 51.13 14.49
N GLN A 414 -17.60 50.76 15.65
CA GLN A 414 -18.25 49.46 15.83
C GLN A 414 -19.35 49.18 14.78
N HIS A 415 -20.14 50.19 14.43
CA HIS A 415 -21.22 50.05 13.45
C HIS A 415 -20.70 49.87 12.02
N GLU A 416 -19.62 50.58 11.65
CA GLU A 416 -18.95 50.40 10.37
C GLU A 416 -18.31 49.01 10.27
N LEU A 417 -17.67 48.54 11.35
CA LEU A 417 -17.11 47.20 11.42
C LEU A 417 -18.19 46.11 11.27
N TRP A 418 -19.35 46.28 11.89
CA TRP A 418 -20.49 45.37 11.72
C TRP A 418 -21.01 45.37 10.29
N LYS A 419 -21.14 46.54 9.66
CA LYS A 419 -21.52 46.66 8.25
C LYS A 419 -20.53 45.93 7.34
N LEU A 420 -19.23 46.09 7.59
CA LEU A 420 -18.18 45.41 6.84
C LEU A 420 -18.18 43.89 7.08
N CYS A 421 -18.44 43.43 8.30
CA CYS A 421 -18.63 42.00 8.59
C CYS A 421 -19.85 41.42 7.86
N LEU A 422 -20.95 42.16 7.78
CA LEU A 422 -22.12 41.76 6.99
C LEU A 422 -21.77 41.68 5.49
N GLU A 423 -21.00 42.64 4.99
CA GLU A 423 -20.53 42.61 3.61
C GLU A 423 -19.62 41.40 3.31
N ARG A 424 -18.69 41.08 4.22
CA ARG A 424 -17.88 39.85 4.17
C ARG A 424 -18.76 38.60 4.09
N ASP A 425 -19.79 38.51 4.93
CA ASP A 425 -20.65 37.32 4.95
C ASP A 425 -21.55 37.23 3.71
N ASN A 426 -21.99 38.35 3.16
CA ASN A 426 -22.66 38.40 1.86
C ASN A 426 -21.74 37.93 0.73
N TYR A 427 -20.47 38.37 0.73
CA TYR A 427 -19.48 37.93 -0.25
C TYR A 427 -19.22 36.41 -0.13
N ARG A 428 -19.09 35.89 1.08
CA ARG A 428 -18.99 34.44 1.35
C ARG A 428 -20.18 33.67 0.81
N ALA A 429 -21.40 34.16 1.03
CA ALA A 429 -22.61 33.52 0.53
C ALA A 429 -22.66 33.50 -1.01
N MET A 430 -22.31 34.63 -1.65
CA MET A 430 -22.20 34.72 -3.11
C MET A 430 -21.21 33.70 -3.67
N TYR A 431 -20.00 33.61 -3.10
CA TYR A 431 -18.99 32.67 -3.57
C TYR A 431 -19.42 31.21 -3.38
N ALA A 432 -20.05 30.89 -2.25
CA ALA A 432 -20.58 29.55 -1.98
C ALA A 432 -21.69 29.16 -2.97
N GLN A 433 -22.56 30.11 -3.35
CA GLN A 433 -23.62 29.92 -4.35
C GLN A 433 -23.04 29.70 -5.75
N ALA A 434 -22.03 30.48 -6.15
CA ALA A 434 -21.34 30.30 -7.43
C ALA A 434 -20.71 28.90 -7.53
N TRP A 435 -20.11 28.42 -6.44
CA TRP A 435 -19.58 27.06 -6.39
C TRP A 435 -20.69 26.02 -6.51
N SER A 436 -21.82 26.19 -5.82
CA SER A 436 -22.93 25.25 -5.92
C SER A 436 -23.58 25.23 -7.30
N ALA A 437 -23.56 26.36 -8.02
CA ALA A 437 -24.07 26.44 -9.38
C ALA A 437 -23.25 25.62 -10.41
N THR A 438 -22.08 25.08 -10.03
CA THR A 438 -21.26 24.23 -10.92
C THR A 438 -21.80 22.81 -11.10
N GLY A 439 -22.79 22.41 -10.30
CA GLY A 439 -23.45 21.11 -10.32
C GLY A 439 -24.97 21.22 -10.23
N LYS A 440 -25.67 20.14 -10.61
CA LYS A 440 -27.14 20.03 -10.39
C LYS A 440 -27.47 19.53 -8.98
N ASP A 441 -26.53 18.82 -8.38
CA ASP A 441 -26.56 18.22 -7.05
C ASP A 441 -25.14 18.26 -6.46
N GLU A 442 -25.00 17.86 -5.19
CA GLU A 442 -23.72 17.83 -4.46
C GLU A 442 -22.66 16.95 -5.16
N ASP A 443 -23.08 15.92 -5.88
CA ASP A 443 -22.19 15.00 -6.60
C ASP A 443 -21.71 15.54 -7.95
N GLY A 444 -22.46 16.47 -8.56
CA GLY A 444 -22.10 17.16 -9.79
C GLY A 444 -21.33 18.47 -9.58
N GLU A 445 -21.26 19.00 -8.35
CA GLU A 445 -20.46 20.19 -8.03
C GLU A 445 -18.96 19.95 -8.29
N VAL A 446 -18.25 21.02 -8.62
CA VAL A 446 -16.78 21.06 -8.61
C VAL A 446 -16.25 20.62 -7.25
N ASP A 447 -15.27 19.71 -7.25
CA ASP A 447 -14.67 19.24 -6.00
C ASP A 447 -13.60 20.20 -5.49
N VAL A 448 -12.78 20.72 -6.40
CA VAL A 448 -11.70 21.67 -6.11
C VAL A 448 -11.45 22.65 -7.26
N ILE A 449 -10.89 23.82 -6.94
CA ILE A 449 -10.43 24.81 -7.91
C ILE A 449 -8.90 24.77 -7.98
N LEU A 450 -8.35 24.57 -9.17
CA LEU A 450 -6.94 24.74 -9.51
C LEU A 450 -6.70 26.21 -9.91
N CYS A 451 -5.80 26.90 -9.22
CA CYS A 451 -5.53 28.32 -9.49
C CYS A 451 -4.07 28.71 -9.16
N PRO A 452 -3.61 29.90 -9.59
CA PRO A 452 -2.30 30.42 -9.20
C PRO A 452 -2.24 30.79 -7.71
N PRO A 453 -1.15 30.49 -6.98
CA PRO A 453 -0.86 31.00 -5.63
C PRO A 453 -0.22 32.39 -5.63
N ASN A 454 0.21 32.85 -6.80
CA ASN A 454 0.69 34.19 -7.07
C ASN A 454 0.46 34.46 -8.56
N PHE A 455 0.54 35.71 -9.02
CA PHE A 455 0.44 36.03 -10.44
C PHE A 455 1.59 35.43 -11.28
N GLY A 456 2.74 35.13 -10.67
CA GLY A 456 3.92 34.60 -11.34
C GLY A 456 4.83 33.82 -10.41
N ALA A 457 6.09 33.67 -10.81
CA ALA A 457 7.14 33.16 -9.93
C ALA A 457 7.48 34.17 -8.82
N ALA A 458 8.53 33.88 -8.03
CA ALA A 458 8.97 34.73 -6.94
C ALA A 458 9.22 36.18 -7.38
N THR A 459 8.64 37.15 -6.67
CA THR A 459 8.74 38.58 -6.95
C THR A 459 10.14 39.14 -6.69
N PRO A 460 10.58 40.19 -7.41
CA PRO A 460 11.71 41.01 -6.97
C PRO A 460 11.43 41.66 -5.62
N HIS A 461 12.48 42.01 -4.90
CA HIS A 461 12.34 42.64 -3.58
C HIS A 461 11.54 43.95 -3.62
N ASP A 462 10.76 44.18 -2.57
CA ASP A 462 9.86 45.32 -2.38
C ASP A 462 8.69 45.41 -3.40
N GLN A 463 8.49 44.37 -4.23
CA GLN A 463 7.45 44.33 -5.27
C GLN A 463 6.26 43.43 -4.95
N SER A 464 6.22 42.83 -3.76
CA SER A 464 5.17 41.88 -3.32
C SER A 464 3.84 42.58 -2.95
N LYS A 465 3.29 43.37 -3.87
CA LYS A 465 2.15 44.30 -3.68
C LYS A 465 0.81 43.81 -4.20
N TYR A 466 0.73 42.63 -4.82
CA TYR A 466 -0.54 42.06 -5.30
C TYR A 466 -0.84 40.73 -4.62
N TRP A 467 -1.86 40.70 -3.76
CA TRP A 467 -2.19 39.53 -2.92
C TRP A 467 -3.48 38.83 -3.36
N GLY A 468 -4.11 39.31 -4.44
CA GLY A 468 -5.44 38.90 -4.89
C GLY A 468 -5.58 37.39 -5.02
N TYR A 469 -4.58 36.70 -5.57
CA TYR A 469 -4.59 35.23 -5.76
C TYR A 469 -4.67 34.40 -4.48
N THR A 470 -4.40 34.97 -3.30
CA THR A 470 -4.42 34.21 -2.04
C THR A 470 -5.35 34.80 -0.98
N SER A 471 -5.46 36.12 -0.90
CA SER A 471 -6.15 36.82 0.17
C SER A 471 -7.67 36.60 0.17
N HIS A 472 -8.29 36.53 -1.01
CA HIS A 472 -9.73 36.24 -1.11
C HIS A 472 -10.08 34.84 -0.59
N TRP A 473 -9.17 33.86 -0.72
CA TRP A 473 -9.38 32.53 -0.12
C TRP A 473 -9.38 32.56 1.41
N ASN A 474 -8.70 33.53 2.03
CA ASN A 474 -8.84 33.79 3.47
C ASN A 474 -10.16 34.50 3.78
N LEU A 475 -10.60 35.44 2.93
CA LEU A 475 -11.90 36.10 3.06
C LEU A 475 -13.03 35.06 3.11
N VAL A 476 -13.05 34.11 2.15
CA VAL A 476 -14.07 33.07 2.08
C VAL A 476 -13.83 31.88 3.02
N ASP A 477 -12.70 31.85 3.72
CA ASP A 477 -12.27 30.81 4.67
C ASP A 477 -12.20 29.40 4.04
N TYR A 478 -11.58 29.29 2.86
CA TYR A 478 -11.47 28.03 2.12
C TYR A 478 -10.08 27.42 2.29
N PRO A 479 -9.94 26.12 2.60
CA PRO A 479 -8.65 25.45 2.69
C PRO A 479 -7.96 25.39 1.33
N ALA A 480 -6.63 25.52 1.34
CA ALA A 480 -5.84 25.58 0.12
C ALA A 480 -4.47 24.93 0.30
N VAL A 481 -4.04 24.15 -0.70
CA VAL A 481 -2.72 23.51 -0.75
C VAL A 481 -1.93 24.03 -1.95
N VAL A 482 -0.69 24.44 -1.73
CA VAL A 482 0.30 24.76 -2.78
C VAL A 482 1.17 23.55 -3.04
N PHE A 483 1.53 23.35 -4.30
CA PHE A 483 2.42 22.29 -4.76
C PHE A 483 3.27 22.78 -5.95
N PRO A 484 4.54 22.36 -6.04
CA PRO A 484 5.43 22.73 -7.13
C PRO A 484 5.03 22.05 -8.45
N VAL A 485 5.23 22.72 -9.58
CA VAL A 485 4.85 22.18 -10.91
C VAL A 485 6.03 22.23 -11.89
N THR A 486 6.64 23.39 -12.06
CA THR A 486 7.68 23.61 -13.08
C THR A 486 8.61 24.75 -12.65
N THR A 487 9.52 25.16 -13.52
CA THR A 487 10.36 26.35 -13.35
C THR A 487 10.18 27.28 -14.54
N VAL A 488 10.52 28.56 -14.36
CA VAL A 488 10.54 29.52 -15.47
C VAL A 488 11.60 29.11 -16.49
N ASP A 489 11.18 29.03 -17.75
CA ASP A 489 12.01 28.73 -18.92
C ASP A 489 12.01 29.96 -19.84
N PRO A 490 13.12 30.72 -19.93
CA PRO A 490 13.16 31.95 -20.71
C PRO A 490 12.80 31.81 -22.19
N VAL A 491 12.95 30.60 -22.76
CA VAL A 491 12.63 30.31 -24.15
C VAL A 491 11.14 30.08 -24.35
N LYS A 492 10.47 29.42 -23.40
CA LYS A 492 9.03 29.09 -23.48
C LYS A 492 8.15 30.19 -22.90
N ASP A 493 8.65 30.90 -21.90
CA ASP A 493 7.91 31.85 -21.09
C ASP A 493 8.21 33.28 -21.51
N VAL A 494 8.16 33.56 -22.81
CA VAL A 494 8.42 34.89 -23.35
C VAL A 494 7.33 35.88 -22.93
N LYS A 495 7.73 37.14 -22.69
CA LYS A 495 6.78 38.22 -22.40
C LYS A 495 5.87 38.47 -23.61
N ASP A 496 4.56 38.44 -23.39
CA ASP A 496 3.58 38.66 -24.45
C ASP A 496 3.46 40.15 -24.80
N ALA A 497 4.21 40.60 -25.80
CA ALA A 497 4.19 41.99 -26.27
C ALA A 497 2.84 42.44 -26.87
N SER A 498 1.91 41.52 -27.15
CA SER A 498 0.58 41.85 -27.66
C SER A 498 -0.46 42.11 -26.57
N TYR A 499 -0.16 41.74 -25.32
CA TYR A 499 -1.06 41.92 -24.19
C TYR A 499 -1.21 43.39 -23.79
N THR A 500 -2.45 43.83 -23.58
CA THR A 500 -2.77 45.17 -23.07
C THR A 500 -3.30 45.05 -21.64
N PRO A 501 -2.59 45.61 -20.63
CA PRO A 501 -3.04 45.54 -19.25
C PRO A 501 -4.42 46.16 -19.02
N LYS A 502 -5.28 45.46 -18.26
CA LYS A 502 -6.69 45.83 -18.04
C LYS A 502 -6.86 46.98 -17.04
N ASN A 503 -5.94 47.14 -16.11
CA ASN A 503 -5.94 48.17 -15.08
C ASN A 503 -4.51 48.47 -14.60
N ALA A 504 -4.37 49.36 -13.61
CA ALA A 504 -3.06 49.78 -13.09
C ALA A 504 -2.30 48.65 -12.37
N GLN A 505 -2.99 47.78 -11.64
CA GLN A 505 -2.37 46.65 -10.93
C GLN A 505 -1.87 45.59 -11.92
N ASP A 506 -2.68 45.30 -12.94
CA ASP A 506 -2.32 44.40 -14.03
C ASP A 506 -1.12 44.93 -14.83
N ARG A 507 -1.05 46.25 -15.04
CA ARG A 507 0.11 46.90 -15.68
C ARG A 507 1.37 46.75 -14.83
N PHE A 508 1.27 47.04 -13.53
CA PHE A 508 2.38 46.86 -12.59
C PHE A 508 2.93 45.43 -12.63
N VAL A 509 2.05 44.43 -12.60
CA VAL A 509 2.42 43.03 -12.67
C VAL A 509 3.02 42.67 -14.04
N TYR A 510 2.38 43.07 -15.14
CA TYR A 510 2.87 42.82 -16.49
C TYR A 510 4.27 43.41 -16.74
N ASP A 511 4.50 44.65 -16.28
CA ASP A 511 5.78 45.36 -16.46
C ASP A 511 6.92 44.70 -15.66
N MET A 512 6.60 44.09 -14.51
CA MET A 512 7.57 43.38 -13.65
C MET A 512 8.23 42.16 -14.33
N TYR A 513 7.57 41.52 -15.29
CA TYR A 513 8.06 40.27 -15.87
C TYR A 513 9.15 40.50 -16.93
N THR A 514 10.29 39.84 -16.73
CA THR A 514 11.37 39.67 -17.72
C THR A 514 11.90 38.24 -17.63
N PRO A 515 11.86 37.42 -18.70
CA PRO A 515 12.15 35.99 -18.59
C PRO A 515 13.51 35.66 -17.95
N GLU A 516 14.53 36.48 -18.20
CA GLU A 516 15.90 36.29 -17.73
C GLU A 516 16.03 36.49 -16.22
N THR A 517 15.34 37.48 -15.66
CA THR A 517 15.38 37.79 -14.21
C THR A 517 14.81 36.63 -13.39
N PHE A 518 13.81 35.94 -13.93
CA PHE A 518 13.10 34.86 -13.24
C PHE A 518 13.59 33.47 -13.66
N ALA A 519 14.63 33.36 -14.48
CA ALA A 519 15.14 32.09 -14.99
C ALA A 519 15.38 31.07 -13.86
N ASN A 520 14.86 29.84 -14.03
CA ASN A 520 14.91 28.75 -13.07
C ASN A 520 14.14 28.96 -11.76
N ALA A 521 13.45 30.10 -11.58
CA ALA A 521 12.60 30.30 -10.42
C ALA A 521 11.45 29.26 -10.41
N PRO A 522 11.12 28.67 -9.26
CA PRO A 522 10.00 27.75 -9.15
C PRO A 522 8.66 28.38 -9.53
N VAL A 523 7.83 27.57 -10.18
CA VAL A 523 6.45 27.87 -10.52
C VAL A 523 5.58 26.81 -9.89
N SER A 524 4.70 27.25 -9.01
CA SER A 524 3.82 26.39 -8.22
C SER A 524 2.37 26.76 -8.48
N LEU A 525 1.47 25.81 -8.30
CA LEU A 525 0.02 26.04 -8.35
C LEU A 525 -0.60 25.81 -6.96
N GLN A 526 -1.85 26.22 -6.78
CA GLN A 526 -2.64 25.87 -5.61
C GLN A 526 -3.95 25.18 -5.99
N ILE A 527 -4.41 24.30 -5.11
CA ILE A 527 -5.74 23.70 -5.15
C ILE A 527 -6.51 24.19 -3.94
N VAL A 528 -7.73 24.68 -4.18
CA VAL A 528 -8.65 25.21 -3.17
C VAL A 528 -9.87 24.33 -3.09
N GLY A 529 -10.34 24.06 -1.86
CA GLY A 529 -11.60 23.36 -1.62
C GLY A 529 -12.55 24.19 -0.77
N ARG A 530 -13.79 23.71 -0.62
CA ARG A 530 -14.76 24.36 0.26
C ARG A 530 -14.30 24.33 1.73
N ARG A 531 -14.81 25.29 2.50
CA ARG A 531 -14.64 25.36 3.96
C ARG A 531 -14.89 23.99 4.61
N PHE A 532 -13.98 23.56 5.49
CA PHE A 532 -13.96 22.24 6.15
C PHE A 532 -13.79 21.01 5.25
N HIS A 533 -13.47 21.18 3.97
CA HIS A 533 -13.11 20.08 3.07
C HIS A 533 -11.59 19.88 2.99
N ASP A 534 -10.87 20.17 4.08
CA ASP A 534 -9.41 20.10 4.18
C ASP A 534 -8.85 18.76 3.69
N GLU A 535 -9.45 17.65 4.10
CA GLU A 535 -9.05 16.29 3.69
C GLU A 535 -9.32 16.02 2.21
N LYS A 536 -10.42 16.56 1.66
CA LYS A 536 -10.75 16.46 0.22
C LYS A 536 -9.72 17.21 -0.62
N VAL A 537 -9.23 18.36 -0.16
CA VAL A 537 -8.19 19.14 -0.86
C VAL A 537 -6.89 18.35 -0.98
N LEU A 538 -6.40 17.76 0.11
CA LEU A 538 -5.19 16.93 0.04
C LEU A 538 -5.41 15.65 -0.78
N ALA A 539 -6.59 15.04 -0.71
CA ALA A 539 -6.92 13.89 -1.56
C ALA A 539 -7.00 14.26 -3.05
N ALA A 540 -7.51 15.45 -3.39
CA ALA A 540 -7.54 15.93 -4.77
C ALA A 540 -6.13 16.23 -5.30
N LEU A 541 -5.24 16.78 -4.46
CA LEU A 541 -3.84 16.97 -4.81
C LEU A 541 -3.17 15.64 -5.19
N VAL A 542 -3.43 14.55 -4.45
CA VAL A 542 -2.91 13.22 -4.79
C VAL A 542 -3.31 12.81 -6.20
N GLU A 543 -4.57 12.99 -6.59
CA GLU A 543 -5.04 12.62 -7.94
C GLU A 543 -4.53 13.57 -9.03
N ILE A 544 -4.33 14.85 -8.71
CA ILE A 544 -3.79 15.84 -9.65
C ILE A 544 -2.30 15.57 -9.91
N GLU A 545 -1.50 15.29 -8.88
CA GLU A 545 -0.08 14.93 -9.05
C GLU A 545 0.06 13.64 -9.85
N ARG A 546 -0.77 12.62 -9.58
CA ARG A 546 -0.85 11.43 -10.42
C ARG A 546 -1.09 11.73 -11.89
N ALA A 547 -1.98 12.68 -12.18
CA ALA A 547 -2.24 13.08 -13.55
C ALA A 547 -1.02 13.78 -14.19
N ILE A 548 -0.25 14.54 -13.40
CA ILE A 548 1.00 15.20 -13.83
C ILE A 548 2.11 14.16 -14.07
N ASP A 549 2.28 13.16 -13.22
CA ASP A 549 3.34 12.15 -13.40
C ASP A 549 3.17 11.34 -14.69
N LEU A 550 1.92 11.10 -15.10
CA LEU A 550 1.59 10.49 -16.39
C LEU A 550 2.04 11.32 -17.62
N LEU A 551 2.30 12.62 -17.46
CA LEU A 551 2.71 13.51 -18.55
C LEU A 551 4.19 13.47 -18.89
N HIS A 552 5.04 13.27 -17.90
CA HIS A 552 6.50 13.38 -18.04
C HIS A 552 7.15 12.15 -18.69
N LEU A 553 6.33 11.22 -19.19
CA LEU A 553 6.74 10.00 -19.86
C LEU A 553 6.76 10.22 -21.39
N SER A 554 7.82 9.76 -22.07
CA SER A 554 8.01 9.91 -23.54
C SER A 554 6.90 9.19 -24.34
N LYS A 555 6.86 9.16 -25.68
CA LYS A 555 5.76 8.48 -26.43
C LYS A 555 5.89 6.96 -26.40
N ASP A 556 7.11 6.44 -26.52
CA ASP A 556 7.45 5.04 -26.25
C ASP A 556 7.43 4.76 -24.75
N GLN A 557 7.85 5.76 -23.95
CA GLN A 557 7.45 6.04 -22.57
C GLN A 557 5.98 5.68 -22.39
N ARG A 558 5.01 6.40 -22.95
CA ARG A 558 3.56 6.27 -22.79
C ARG A 558 3.03 4.92 -23.20
N HIS A 559 3.58 4.28 -24.23
CA HIS A 559 3.13 2.93 -24.58
C HIS A 559 3.68 1.88 -23.61
N ASN A 560 4.95 2.02 -23.24
CA ASN A 560 5.55 1.21 -22.20
C ASN A 560 5.18 1.66 -20.79
N SER A 561 4.62 2.83 -20.52
CA SER A 561 4.44 3.42 -19.18
C SER A 561 2.97 3.49 -18.82
N THR A 562 2.08 3.44 -19.81
CA THR A 562 0.79 2.77 -19.60
C THR A 562 0.98 1.30 -19.19
N PHE A 563 2.17 0.71 -19.42
CA PHE A 563 2.56 -0.66 -19.07
C PHE A 563 3.68 -0.83 -18.00
N ILE A 564 4.41 0.23 -17.61
CA ILE A 564 5.64 0.23 -16.77
C ILE A 564 5.59 1.35 -15.71
N MET A 565 4.73 2.37 -15.81
CA MET A 565 4.34 3.17 -14.62
C MET A 565 3.21 2.51 -13.82
N ALA A 566 2.70 1.39 -14.34
CA ALA A 566 2.14 0.33 -13.53
C ALA A 566 3.19 -0.38 -12.63
N ASP A 567 4.46 0.06 -12.60
CA ASP A 567 5.47 -0.52 -11.71
C ASP A 567 6.09 0.44 -10.67
N GLU A 568 5.66 1.71 -10.55
CA GLU A 568 5.93 2.50 -9.30
C GLU A 568 4.73 3.31 -8.75
N GLU A 569 3.65 3.52 -9.51
CA GLU A 569 2.29 3.72 -8.96
C GLU A 569 1.28 2.86 -9.74
N SER A 570 1.42 1.52 -9.69
CA SER A 570 0.25 0.69 -9.94
C SER A 570 -0.70 0.82 -8.75
N LYS A 571 -1.99 1.10 -9.03
CA LYS A 571 -3.04 0.45 -8.24
C LYS A 571 -2.61 -1.01 -8.14
N PRO A 572 -2.31 -1.54 -6.94
CA PRO A 572 -1.82 -2.89 -6.82
C PRO A 572 -2.82 -3.75 -7.59
N LEU A 573 -2.33 -4.43 -8.62
CA LEU A 573 -3.19 -5.31 -9.40
C LEU A 573 -3.95 -6.18 -8.40
N PRO A 574 -5.27 -6.38 -8.57
CA PRO A 574 -6.06 -7.12 -7.59
C PRO A 574 -5.32 -8.42 -7.26
N PRO A 575 -5.20 -8.75 -5.96
CA PRO A 575 -4.26 -9.75 -5.46
C PRO A 575 -4.42 -11.03 -6.27
N GLY A 576 -3.34 -11.54 -6.86
CA GLY A 576 -3.39 -12.71 -7.74
C GLY A 576 -3.39 -12.50 -9.24
N THR A 577 -3.29 -11.26 -9.71
CA THR A 577 -3.14 -10.93 -11.13
C THR A 577 -1.65 -10.79 -11.45
N VAL A 578 -1.12 -11.62 -12.36
CA VAL A 578 0.34 -11.74 -12.63
C VAL A 578 0.59 -11.65 -14.13
N ARG A 579 1.64 -10.96 -14.57
CA ARG A 579 2.09 -10.91 -15.97
C ARG A 579 2.94 -12.14 -16.29
N LEU A 580 2.52 -12.97 -17.24
CA LEU A 580 3.14 -14.29 -17.54
C LEU A 580 3.96 -14.31 -18.84
N VAL A 581 3.89 -13.29 -19.70
CA VAL A 581 4.57 -13.27 -21.01
C VAL A 581 5.12 -11.87 -21.30
N ASP A 582 6.41 -11.78 -21.67
CA ASP A 582 7.05 -10.54 -22.10
C ASP A 582 6.58 -10.15 -23.52
N SER A 583 6.38 -8.86 -23.74
CA SER A 583 5.85 -8.28 -24.97
C SER A 583 6.94 -7.52 -25.73
N SER A 584 8.09 -8.17 -25.92
CA SER A 584 9.10 -7.79 -26.90
C SER A 584 9.02 -8.79 -28.06
N GLY A 585 8.52 -8.34 -29.22
CA GLY A 585 8.20 -9.19 -30.37
C GLY A 585 9.40 -9.75 -31.14
N GLN A 586 10.43 -10.27 -30.46
CA GLN A 586 11.57 -10.95 -31.09
C GLN A 586 12.14 -12.07 -30.20
N SER A 587 11.52 -13.24 -30.21
CA SER A 587 12.24 -14.52 -30.11
C SER A 587 11.32 -15.66 -30.53
N ASP A 588 11.88 -16.61 -31.27
CA ASP A 588 11.20 -17.84 -31.63
C ASP A 588 10.86 -18.67 -30.39
N LEU A 589 9.68 -19.29 -30.46
CA LEU A 589 9.05 -20.16 -29.48
C LEU A 589 9.92 -21.41 -29.18
N ASP A 590 10.30 -21.63 -27.91
CA ASP A 590 10.33 -22.94 -27.19
C ASP A 590 11.30 -23.03 -25.98
N SER A 591 12.05 -21.99 -25.61
CA SER A 591 12.95 -22.10 -24.45
C SER A 591 12.29 -21.70 -23.12
N GLU A 592 12.32 -22.60 -22.13
CA GLU A 592 11.89 -22.39 -20.72
C GLU A 592 12.65 -21.24 -19.97
N SER A 593 13.49 -20.47 -20.65
CA SER A 593 14.43 -19.50 -20.05
C SER A 593 13.91 -18.07 -19.87
N ASP A 594 12.69 -17.74 -20.32
CA ASP A 594 12.12 -16.38 -20.27
C ASP A 594 10.97 -16.21 -19.24
N LEU A 595 10.88 -17.09 -18.23
CA LEU A 595 9.81 -17.06 -17.23
C LEU A 595 10.27 -16.41 -15.90
N ILE A 596 9.61 -15.32 -15.51
CA ILE A 596 9.81 -14.65 -14.21
C ILE A 596 9.41 -15.62 -13.08
N LEU A 597 10.37 -15.98 -12.22
CA LEU A 597 10.16 -16.89 -11.09
C LEU A 597 9.46 -16.17 -9.92
N VAL A 598 8.29 -16.68 -9.52
CA VAL A 598 7.51 -16.17 -8.38
C VAL A 598 7.23 -17.32 -7.40
N PRO A 599 7.68 -17.26 -6.12
CA PRO A 599 8.52 -16.24 -5.48
C PRO A 599 9.96 -16.22 -6.01
N ALA A 600 10.68 -15.11 -5.82
CA ALA A 600 12.11 -15.05 -6.09
C ALA A 600 12.84 -16.06 -5.17
N PRO A 601 13.66 -16.98 -5.71
CA PRO A 601 14.41 -17.93 -4.91
C PRO A 601 15.41 -17.21 -4.00
N SER A 602 15.58 -17.67 -2.76
CA SER A 602 16.63 -17.16 -1.88
C SER A 602 18.02 -17.63 -2.34
N GLU A 603 19.10 -17.03 -1.84
CA GLU A 603 20.47 -17.51 -2.13
C GLU A 603 20.88 -18.76 -1.31
N ASP A 604 20.02 -19.23 -0.40
CA ASP A 604 20.28 -20.40 0.45
C ASP A 604 20.04 -21.72 -0.31
N PRO A 605 21.05 -22.59 -0.47
CA PRO A 605 20.90 -23.90 -1.12
C PRO A 605 19.90 -24.85 -0.45
N GLU A 606 19.53 -24.61 0.82
CA GLU A 606 18.56 -25.42 1.55
C GLU A 606 17.11 -24.88 1.48
N ASP A 607 16.84 -23.77 0.79
CA ASP A 607 15.47 -23.38 0.43
C ASP A 607 14.84 -24.46 -0.47
N PRO A 608 13.66 -25.02 -0.13
CA PRO A 608 12.98 -26.02 -0.95
C PRO A 608 12.76 -25.61 -2.42
N LEU A 609 12.68 -24.30 -2.70
CA LEU A 609 12.60 -23.79 -4.08
C LEU A 609 13.89 -24.00 -4.88
N ASN A 610 15.05 -24.06 -4.21
CA ASN A 610 16.37 -24.25 -4.83
C ASN A 610 16.79 -25.73 -4.96
N TRP A 611 15.97 -26.66 -4.45
CA TRP A 611 16.29 -28.08 -4.51
C TRP A 611 16.36 -28.59 -5.96
N SER A 612 17.26 -29.55 -6.20
CA SER A 612 17.35 -30.19 -7.52
C SER A 612 16.03 -30.87 -7.90
N ARG A 613 15.71 -30.92 -9.19
CA ARG A 613 14.46 -31.52 -9.69
C ARG A 613 14.24 -32.94 -9.16
N ARG A 614 15.30 -33.74 -9.01
CA ARG A 614 15.21 -35.10 -8.42
C ARG A 614 14.78 -35.07 -6.96
N ARG A 615 15.31 -34.15 -6.14
CA ARG A 615 14.93 -33.98 -4.72
C ARG A 615 13.49 -33.46 -4.59
N LYS A 616 13.07 -32.51 -5.43
CA LYS A 616 11.68 -32.01 -5.48
C LYS A 616 10.69 -33.11 -5.87
N MET A 617 11.03 -33.93 -6.87
CA MET A 617 10.21 -35.06 -7.29
C MET A 617 10.10 -36.14 -6.21
N LEU A 618 11.18 -36.41 -5.48
CA LEU A 618 11.16 -37.33 -4.34
C LEU A 618 10.22 -36.82 -3.23
N ALA A 619 10.34 -35.55 -2.83
CA ALA A 619 9.45 -34.95 -1.83
C ALA A 619 7.97 -34.95 -2.29
N THR A 620 7.72 -34.65 -3.57
CA THR A 620 6.37 -34.72 -4.16
C THR A 620 5.83 -36.14 -4.17
N SER A 621 6.67 -37.15 -4.43
CA SER A 621 6.27 -38.56 -4.35
C SER A 621 5.83 -38.96 -2.94
N CYS A 622 6.53 -38.47 -1.90
CA CYS A 622 6.17 -38.73 -0.51
C CYS A 622 4.80 -38.12 -0.16
N ILE A 623 4.49 -36.93 -0.68
CA ILE A 623 3.17 -36.29 -0.51
C ILE A 623 2.09 -37.15 -1.17
N VAL A 624 2.27 -37.57 -2.43
CA VAL A 624 1.30 -38.40 -3.15
C VAL A 624 1.09 -39.76 -2.48
N VAL A 625 2.17 -40.42 -2.06
CA VAL A 625 2.08 -41.70 -1.33
C VAL A 625 1.31 -41.52 -0.03
N TYR A 626 1.64 -40.49 0.77
CA TYR A 626 0.92 -40.15 1.99
C TYR A 626 -0.57 -39.92 1.73
N THR A 627 -0.91 -39.13 0.71
CA THR A 627 -2.30 -38.85 0.32
C THR A 627 -3.06 -40.12 -0.02
N ILE A 628 -2.46 -40.99 -0.83
CA ILE A 628 -3.11 -42.25 -1.22
C ILE A 628 -3.39 -43.12 0.02
N VAL A 629 -2.38 -43.38 0.85
CA VAL A 629 -2.53 -44.35 1.95
C VAL A 629 -3.45 -43.83 3.07
N ILE A 630 -3.50 -42.52 3.32
CA ILE A 630 -4.41 -41.94 4.32
C ILE A 630 -5.84 -41.79 3.77
N ALA A 631 -6.01 -41.46 2.49
CA ALA A 631 -7.33 -41.24 1.91
C ALA A 631 -8.05 -42.54 1.52
N LEU A 632 -7.34 -43.63 1.22
CA LEU A 632 -7.93 -44.95 0.94
C LEU A 632 -8.94 -45.40 2.04
N PRO A 633 -8.58 -45.38 3.35
CA PRO A 633 -9.49 -45.72 4.43
C PRO A 633 -10.83 -44.99 4.44
N SER A 634 -10.87 -43.75 3.94
CA SER A 634 -12.05 -42.89 4.00
C SER A 634 -13.22 -43.40 3.16
N SER A 635 -12.94 -44.20 2.13
CA SER A 635 -13.94 -44.67 1.16
C SER A 635 -13.98 -46.20 1.04
N ALA A 636 -13.09 -46.90 1.73
CA ALA A 636 -12.98 -48.36 1.67
C ALA A 636 -14.27 -49.10 2.03
N VAL A 637 -15.17 -48.48 2.81
CA VAL A 637 -16.40 -49.11 3.32
C VAL A 637 -17.53 -49.14 2.27
N TYR A 638 -17.52 -48.26 1.25
CA TYR A 638 -18.68 -48.06 0.36
C TYR A 638 -19.10 -49.29 -0.47
N SER A 639 -18.17 -50.15 -0.88
CA SER A 639 -18.49 -51.36 -1.66
C SER A 639 -18.80 -52.59 -0.79
N ILE A 640 -18.53 -52.52 0.51
CA ILE A 640 -18.67 -53.62 1.47
C ILE A 640 -19.71 -53.31 2.57
N VAL A 641 -20.56 -52.30 2.34
CA VAL A 641 -21.64 -51.92 3.25
C VAL A 641 -22.57 -53.11 3.56
N THR A 642 -22.98 -53.88 2.55
CA THR A 642 -23.89 -55.01 2.76
C THR A 642 -23.28 -56.10 3.65
N PRO A 643 -22.05 -56.60 3.41
CA PRO A 643 -21.36 -57.50 4.35
C PRO A 643 -21.26 -56.98 5.78
N ILE A 644 -20.87 -55.72 5.97
CA ILE A 644 -20.73 -55.12 7.31
C ILE A 644 -22.07 -55.12 8.03
N ARG A 645 -23.15 -54.71 7.36
CA ARG A 645 -24.49 -54.69 7.95
C ARG A 645 -24.97 -56.08 8.33
N ALA A 646 -24.65 -57.09 7.53
CA ALA A 646 -25.03 -58.47 7.78
C ALA A 646 -24.35 -59.04 9.04
N GLU A 647 -23.09 -58.70 9.30
CA GLU A 647 -22.32 -59.24 10.43
C GLU A 647 -22.37 -58.40 11.70
N THR A 648 -22.54 -57.07 11.60
CA THR A 648 -22.47 -56.15 12.77
C THR A 648 -23.83 -55.63 13.22
N GLY A 649 -24.87 -55.73 12.38
CA GLY A 649 -26.18 -55.15 12.66
C GLY A 649 -26.24 -53.62 12.53
N LEU A 650 -25.15 -52.95 12.11
CA LEU A 650 -25.16 -51.51 11.82
C LEU A 650 -26.15 -51.20 10.69
N THR A 651 -26.86 -50.07 10.80
CA THR A 651 -27.76 -49.62 9.72
C THR A 651 -26.98 -48.91 8.62
N LEU A 652 -27.60 -48.76 7.44
CA LEU A 652 -27.04 -47.92 6.36
C LEU A 652 -26.84 -46.47 6.86
N THR A 653 -27.76 -45.98 7.69
CA THR A 653 -27.68 -44.66 8.30
C THR A 653 -26.49 -44.55 9.25
N ASP A 654 -26.20 -45.56 10.08
CA ASP A 654 -25.03 -45.56 10.98
C ASP A 654 -23.71 -45.46 10.19
N ILE A 655 -23.60 -46.22 9.11
CA ILE A 655 -22.39 -46.25 8.27
C ILE A 655 -22.21 -44.91 7.52
N ASN A 656 -23.30 -44.35 6.97
CA ASN A 656 -23.29 -43.06 6.28
C ASN A 656 -23.01 -41.91 7.26
N ASN A 657 -23.62 -41.91 8.45
CA ASN A 657 -23.38 -40.90 9.49
C ASN A 657 -21.94 -40.95 10.02
N GLY A 658 -21.40 -42.16 10.25
CA GLY A 658 -20.01 -42.32 10.63
C GLY A 658 -19.05 -41.76 9.59
N THR A 659 -19.35 -41.94 8.31
CA THR A 659 -18.57 -41.36 7.20
C THR A 659 -18.68 -39.83 7.18
N GLY A 660 -19.88 -39.28 7.38
CA GLY A 660 -20.09 -37.83 7.50
C GLY A 660 -19.29 -37.23 8.65
N ILE A 661 -19.31 -37.85 9.83
CA ILE A 661 -18.57 -37.36 11.01
C ILE A 661 -17.06 -37.49 10.82
N MET A 662 -16.58 -38.57 10.20
CA MET A 662 -15.18 -38.68 9.80
C MET A 662 -14.75 -37.49 8.91
N PHE A 663 -15.54 -37.14 7.89
CA PHE A 663 -15.26 -35.96 7.06
C PHE A 663 -15.30 -34.65 7.85
N LEU A 664 -16.23 -34.50 8.79
CA LEU A 664 -16.27 -33.33 9.68
C LEU A 664 -14.93 -33.17 10.44
N PHE A 665 -14.42 -34.24 11.05
CA PHE A 665 -13.16 -34.22 11.78
C PHE A 665 -11.93 -34.15 10.85
N TYR A 666 -12.01 -34.66 9.62
CA TYR A 666 -11.00 -34.38 8.59
C TYR A 666 -10.89 -32.88 8.30
N GLY A 667 -11.99 -32.14 8.29
CA GLY A 667 -11.98 -30.68 8.11
C GLY A 667 -11.48 -29.94 9.35
N TRP A 668 -12.14 -30.15 10.48
CA TRP A 668 -11.89 -29.39 11.71
C TRP A 668 -10.58 -29.76 12.39
N GLY A 669 -10.12 -31.01 12.24
CA GLY A 669 -8.80 -31.45 12.70
C GLY A 669 -7.66 -30.67 12.03
N CYS A 670 -7.83 -30.22 10.78
CA CYS A 670 -6.81 -29.46 10.07
C CYS A 670 -6.41 -28.17 10.78
N VAL A 671 -7.36 -27.48 11.42
CA VAL A 671 -7.09 -26.23 12.15
C VAL A 671 -6.05 -26.46 13.25
N PHE A 672 -6.15 -27.61 13.93
CA PHE A 672 -5.20 -28.02 14.95
C PHE A 672 -3.89 -28.51 14.33
N TRP A 673 -3.95 -29.51 13.44
CA TRP A 673 -2.74 -30.17 12.92
C TRP A 673 -1.87 -29.25 12.06
N GLN A 674 -2.47 -28.29 11.35
CA GLN A 674 -1.73 -27.30 10.60
C GLN A 674 -0.98 -26.31 11.50
N ALA A 675 -1.60 -25.90 12.61
CA ALA A 675 -0.92 -25.07 13.61
C ALA A 675 0.25 -25.80 14.25
N VAL A 676 0.10 -27.11 14.55
CA VAL A 676 1.19 -27.96 15.03
C VAL A 676 2.31 -28.06 13.99
N ALA A 677 1.96 -28.33 12.73
CA ALA A 677 2.92 -28.53 11.65
C ALA A 677 3.75 -27.28 11.36
N LEU A 678 3.14 -26.10 11.32
CA LEU A 678 3.84 -24.85 11.06
C LEU A 678 4.70 -24.41 12.26
N GLN A 679 4.31 -24.75 13.49
CA GLN A 679 5.08 -24.41 14.70
C GLN A 679 6.29 -25.34 14.91
N TRP A 680 6.10 -26.67 14.77
CA TRP A 680 7.09 -27.68 15.17
C TRP A 680 7.66 -28.53 14.03
N GLY A 681 7.18 -28.35 12.79
CA GLY A 681 7.63 -29.08 11.60
C GLY A 681 6.52 -29.91 10.96
N LYS A 682 6.49 -29.99 9.62
CA LYS A 682 5.48 -30.74 8.86
C LYS A 682 5.76 -32.23 8.90
N ARG A 683 7.03 -32.63 8.83
CA ARG A 683 7.44 -34.04 8.79
C ARG A 683 7.00 -34.82 10.03
N PRO A 684 7.17 -34.34 11.28
CA PRO A 684 6.68 -35.04 12.47
C PRO A 684 5.16 -35.26 12.44
N VAL A 685 4.39 -34.31 11.91
CA VAL A 685 2.93 -34.42 11.82
C VAL A 685 2.52 -35.48 10.79
N TYR A 686 3.17 -35.53 9.61
CA TYR A 686 2.94 -36.59 8.63
C TYR A 686 3.20 -37.99 9.19
N LEU A 687 4.35 -38.18 9.86
CA LEU A 687 4.75 -39.47 10.41
C LEU A 687 3.85 -39.90 11.56
N PHE A 688 3.50 -38.97 12.44
CA PHE A 688 2.59 -39.23 13.54
C PHE A 688 1.17 -39.56 13.05
N SER A 689 0.68 -38.84 12.03
CA SER A 689 -0.60 -39.14 11.37
C SER A 689 -0.63 -40.56 10.80
N LEU A 690 0.41 -40.97 10.06
CA LEU A 690 0.52 -42.34 9.52
C LEU A 690 0.52 -43.39 10.64
N LEU A 691 1.36 -43.20 11.66
CA LEU A 691 1.47 -44.14 12.79
C LEU A 691 0.15 -44.27 13.57
N ALA A 692 -0.51 -43.15 13.84
CA ALA A 692 -1.82 -43.15 14.50
C ALA A 692 -2.86 -43.91 13.65
N ASN A 693 -2.90 -43.66 12.34
CA ASN A 693 -3.82 -44.35 11.43
C ASN A 693 -3.59 -45.86 11.36
N VAL A 694 -2.34 -46.35 11.45
CA VAL A 694 -2.05 -47.79 11.54
C VAL A 694 -2.80 -48.42 12.72
N VAL A 695 -2.71 -47.82 13.90
CA VAL A 695 -3.36 -48.32 15.13
C VAL A 695 -4.89 -48.22 15.04
N ILE A 696 -5.40 -47.08 14.55
CA ILE A 696 -6.84 -46.84 14.42
C ILE A 696 -7.48 -47.83 13.44
N LEU A 697 -6.80 -48.14 12.33
CA LEU A 697 -7.31 -49.07 11.31
C LEU A 697 -7.13 -50.53 11.70
N ALA A 698 -6.07 -50.86 12.45
CA ALA A 698 -5.90 -52.21 13.00
C ALA A 698 -7.04 -52.58 13.96
N THR A 699 -7.54 -51.60 14.72
CA THR A 699 -8.62 -51.77 15.69
C THR A 699 -10.02 -51.54 15.11
N ALA A 700 -10.14 -50.95 13.91
CA ALA A 700 -11.43 -50.58 13.32
C ALA A 700 -12.43 -51.74 13.12
N PRO A 701 -12.02 -52.97 12.72
CA PRO A 701 -12.95 -54.10 12.62
C PRO A 701 -13.59 -54.54 13.95
N LEU A 702 -12.99 -54.16 15.09
CA LEU A 702 -13.51 -54.49 16.42
C LEU A 702 -14.66 -53.57 16.84
N CYS A 703 -14.89 -52.48 16.10
CA CYS A 703 -15.93 -51.49 16.38
C CYS A 703 -17.27 -51.90 15.76
N THR A 704 -17.96 -52.85 16.40
CA THR A 704 -19.21 -53.45 15.87
C THR A 704 -20.50 -52.77 16.34
N THR A 705 -20.44 -51.81 17.26
CA THR A 705 -21.62 -51.05 17.72
C THR A 705 -21.65 -49.64 17.15
N SER A 706 -22.83 -49.02 17.01
CA SER A 706 -22.97 -47.67 16.43
C SER A 706 -22.08 -46.63 17.15
N GLY A 707 -22.04 -46.66 18.49
CA GLY A 707 -21.20 -45.76 19.28
C GLY A 707 -19.69 -45.99 19.12
N THR A 708 -19.25 -47.26 19.12
CA THR A 708 -17.82 -47.59 18.95
C THR A 708 -17.33 -47.33 17.53
N TYR A 709 -18.18 -47.61 16.53
CA TYR A 709 -17.93 -47.27 15.14
C TYR A 709 -17.80 -45.76 14.96
N LEU A 710 -18.70 -44.98 15.58
CA LEU A 710 -18.63 -43.53 15.49
C LEU A 710 -17.38 -42.95 16.16
N ALA A 711 -17.01 -43.45 17.34
CA ALA A 711 -15.77 -43.06 18.02
C ALA A 711 -14.54 -43.37 17.16
N ASN A 712 -14.49 -44.54 16.52
CA ASN A 712 -13.43 -44.89 15.59
C ASN A 712 -13.36 -43.91 14.41
N ARG A 713 -14.51 -43.53 13.83
CA ARG A 713 -14.58 -42.56 12.72
C ARG A 713 -14.14 -41.14 13.12
N ILE A 714 -14.45 -40.70 14.35
CA ILE A 714 -13.97 -39.42 14.89
C ILE A 714 -12.45 -39.40 15.00
N ILE A 715 -11.88 -40.44 15.62
CA ILE A 715 -10.43 -40.55 15.83
C ILE A 715 -9.72 -40.68 14.48
N LEU A 716 -10.26 -41.47 13.55
CA LEU A 716 -9.73 -41.61 12.20
C LEU A 716 -9.72 -40.28 11.45
N GLY A 717 -10.84 -39.53 11.49
CA GLY A 717 -10.94 -38.22 10.86
C GLY A 717 -9.98 -37.19 11.47
N PHE A 718 -9.84 -37.18 12.79
CA PHE A 718 -8.97 -36.22 13.48
C PHE A 718 -7.49 -36.48 13.19
N PHE A 719 -6.99 -37.70 13.32
CA PHE A 719 -5.57 -38.00 13.10
C PHE A 719 -5.21 -38.15 11.62
N GLY A 720 -6.18 -38.42 10.75
CA GLY A 720 -5.99 -38.42 9.31
C GLY A 720 -6.17 -37.04 8.66
N SER A 721 -6.65 -36.02 9.39
CA SER A 721 -6.88 -34.66 8.86
C SER A 721 -5.70 -34.02 8.13
N PRO A 722 -4.42 -34.26 8.47
CA PRO A 722 -3.33 -33.56 7.78
C PRO A 722 -3.28 -33.82 6.27
N VAL A 723 -3.91 -34.90 5.78
CA VAL A 723 -4.09 -35.16 4.34
C VAL A 723 -4.84 -34.06 3.61
N GLU A 724 -5.71 -33.33 4.30
CA GLU A 724 -6.59 -32.35 3.69
C GLU A 724 -6.01 -30.93 3.63
N SER A 725 -4.88 -30.66 4.29
CA SER A 725 -4.27 -29.32 4.26
C SER A 725 -2.75 -29.30 4.17
N LEU A 726 -2.03 -30.27 4.74
CA LEU A 726 -0.56 -30.22 4.73
C LEU A 726 -0.01 -30.55 3.35
N ALA A 727 -0.66 -31.43 2.60
CA ALA A 727 -0.24 -31.85 1.27
C ALA A 727 -0.17 -30.64 0.33
N GLU A 728 -1.20 -29.81 0.33
CA GLU A 728 -1.26 -28.57 -0.45
C GLU A 728 -0.15 -27.59 -0.05
N VAL A 729 0.00 -27.35 1.25
CA VAL A 729 1.02 -26.41 1.75
C VAL A 729 2.43 -26.90 1.42
N SER A 730 2.66 -28.22 1.46
CA SER A 730 3.98 -28.81 1.14
C SER A 730 4.30 -28.70 -0.36
N VAL A 731 3.30 -28.86 -1.23
CA VAL A 731 3.46 -28.64 -2.68
C VAL A 731 3.79 -27.16 -2.97
N THR A 732 3.19 -26.21 -2.25
CA THR A 732 3.50 -24.77 -2.43
C THR A 732 4.90 -24.37 -1.99
N ASP A 733 5.54 -25.12 -1.07
CA ASP A 733 6.93 -24.88 -0.67
C ASP A 733 7.93 -25.32 -1.75
N LEU A 734 7.60 -26.37 -2.51
CA LEU A 734 8.53 -27.06 -3.42
C LEU A 734 8.57 -26.47 -4.83
N TRP A 735 7.43 -26.00 -5.35
CA TRP A 735 7.25 -25.65 -6.76
C TRP A 735 6.88 -24.19 -6.98
N PHE A 736 7.43 -23.60 -8.06
CA PHE A 736 7.17 -22.21 -8.46
C PHE A 736 5.73 -22.01 -8.97
N ALA A 737 5.24 -20.77 -8.96
CA ALA A 737 3.83 -20.45 -9.26
C ALA A 737 3.31 -21.02 -10.59
N HIS A 738 4.14 -21.04 -11.65
CA HIS A 738 3.76 -21.57 -12.96
C HIS A 738 3.72 -23.11 -13.01
N GLU A 739 4.47 -23.80 -12.14
CA GLU A 739 4.51 -25.27 -12.06
C GLU A 739 3.46 -25.84 -11.08
N ARG A 740 3.00 -25.03 -10.11
CA ARG A 740 2.04 -25.43 -9.07
C ARG A 740 0.78 -26.10 -9.60
N PRO A 741 0.10 -25.63 -10.67
CA PRO A 741 -1.13 -26.27 -11.16
C PRO A 741 -0.93 -27.75 -11.54
N THR A 742 0.22 -28.10 -12.11
CA THR A 742 0.53 -29.48 -12.53
C THR A 742 0.67 -30.42 -11.33
N TYR A 743 1.45 -30.02 -10.32
CA TYR A 743 1.68 -30.87 -9.15
C TYR A 743 0.52 -30.85 -8.16
N MET A 744 -0.24 -29.75 -8.10
CA MET A 744 -1.56 -29.72 -7.44
C MET A 744 -2.57 -30.64 -8.13
N ALA A 745 -2.50 -30.76 -9.47
CA ALA A 745 -3.32 -31.72 -10.19
C ALA A 745 -2.91 -33.18 -9.89
N TRP A 746 -1.62 -33.47 -9.65
CA TRP A 746 -1.19 -34.81 -9.23
C TRP A 746 -1.72 -35.17 -7.84
N TYR A 747 -1.61 -34.25 -6.88
CA TYR A 747 -2.23 -34.41 -5.57
C TYR A 747 -3.75 -34.57 -5.70
N GLY A 748 -4.42 -33.66 -6.42
CA GLY A 748 -5.87 -33.68 -6.56
C GLY A 748 -6.41 -34.91 -7.27
N TRP A 749 -5.69 -35.39 -8.30
CA TRP A 749 -5.94 -36.67 -8.94
C TRP A 749 -5.78 -37.82 -7.94
N SER A 750 -4.70 -37.85 -7.16
CA SER A 750 -4.46 -38.92 -6.19
C SER A 750 -5.57 -39.02 -5.15
N LEU A 751 -6.06 -37.88 -4.65
CA LEU A 751 -7.16 -37.80 -3.70
C LEU A 751 -8.52 -38.14 -4.32
N ALA A 752 -8.79 -37.71 -5.55
CA ALA A 752 -10.02 -38.08 -6.25
C ALA A 752 -10.06 -39.57 -6.62
N MET A 753 -8.92 -40.11 -7.05
CA MET A 753 -8.75 -41.51 -7.41
C MET A 753 -9.00 -42.42 -6.22
N THR A 754 -8.49 -42.10 -5.03
CA THR A 754 -8.66 -42.95 -3.84
C THR A 754 -10.13 -43.16 -3.49
N GLY A 755 -10.99 -42.16 -3.71
CA GLY A 755 -12.44 -42.25 -3.50
C GLY A 755 -13.17 -43.30 -4.35
N LYS A 756 -12.53 -43.80 -5.42
CA LYS A 756 -13.06 -44.85 -6.31
C LYS A 756 -12.21 -46.11 -6.28
N LEU A 757 -10.91 -45.96 -6.13
CA LEU A 757 -9.96 -47.05 -6.00
C LEU A 757 -10.17 -47.84 -4.71
N ALA A 758 -10.46 -47.19 -3.57
CA ALA A 758 -10.66 -47.91 -2.31
C ALA A 758 -11.88 -48.84 -2.38
N PRO A 759 -13.09 -48.39 -2.76
CA PRO A 759 -14.23 -49.30 -2.94
C PRO A 759 -13.95 -50.44 -3.93
N MET A 760 -13.20 -50.16 -5.01
CA MET A 760 -12.81 -51.20 -5.97
C MET A 760 -11.94 -52.29 -5.32
N LEU A 761 -10.88 -51.90 -4.60
CA LEU A 761 -10.00 -52.86 -3.92
C LEU A 761 -10.73 -53.59 -2.78
N SER A 762 -11.51 -52.88 -1.99
CA SER A 762 -12.27 -53.42 -0.85
C SER A 762 -13.20 -54.55 -1.26
N GLY A 763 -13.91 -54.42 -2.38
CA GLY A 763 -14.84 -55.46 -2.80
C GLY A 763 -14.13 -56.75 -3.22
N PHE A 764 -12.96 -56.66 -3.86
CA PHE A 764 -12.14 -57.84 -4.18
C PHE A 764 -11.50 -58.46 -2.95
N ILE A 765 -10.97 -57.65 -2.02
CA ILE A 765 -10.40 -58.12 -0.76
C ILE A 765 -11.47 -58.83 0.07
N ASN A 766 -12.68 -58.26 0.15
CA ASN A 766 -13.79 -58.86 0.88
C ASN A 766 -14.17 -60.25 0.37
N VAL A 767 -14.16 -60.46 -0.96
CA VAL A 767 -14.48 -61.77 -1.55
C VAL A 767 -13.46 -62.84 -1.15
N GLY A 768 -12.17 -62.49 -1.08
CA GLY A 768 -11.10 -63.44 -0.77
C GLY A 768 -10.80 -63.62 0.73
N MET A 769 -11.00 -62.57 1.52
CA MET A 769 -10.48 -62.50 2.90
C MET A 769 -11.52 -62.00 3.93
N GLY A 770 -12.70 -61.53 3.51
CA GLY A 770 -13.70 -60.93 4.40
C GLY A 770 -13.54 -59.42 4.60
N TRP A 771 -14.56 -58.77 5.17
CA TRP A 771 -14.64 -57.31 5.22
C TRP A 771 -13.63 -56.71 6.23
N GLN A 772 -13.28 -57.44 7.28
CA GLN A 772 -12.31 -57.01 8.31
C GLN A 772 -10.92 -56.77 7.68
N TRP A 773 -10.52 -57.66 6.77
CA TRP A 773 -9.25 -57.59 6.06
C TRP A 773 -9.14 -56.38 5.14
N THR A 774 -10.26 -55.81 4.70
CA THR A 774 -10.25 -54.55 3.95
C THR A 774 -9.63 -53.41 4.78
N LEU A 775 -10.01 -53.31 6.06
CA LEU A 775 -9.50 -52.29 6.97
C LEU A 775 -8.07 -52.61 7.45
N TRP A 776 -7.74 -53.89 7.65
CA TRP A 776 -6.37 -54.29 7.96
C TRP A 776 -5.39 -54.05 6.80
N TRP A 777 -5.80 -54.27 5.55
CA TRP A 777 -4.99 -53.89 4.40
C TRP A 777 -4.74 -52.39 4.33
N CYS A 778 -5.76 -51.59 4.66
CA CYS A 778 -5.59 -50.14 4.82
C CYS A 778 -4.57 -49.80 5.92
N SER A 779 -4.56 -50.52 7.05
CA SER A 779 -3.53 -50.38 8.10
C SER A 779 -2.13 -50.74 7.58
N ILE A 780 -1.99 -51.85 6.83
CA ILE A 780 -0.72 -52.28 6.22
C ILE A 780 -0.19 -51.24 5.23
N TRP A 781 -1.04 -50.70 4.36
CA TRP A 781 -0.61 -49.66 3.41
C TRP A 781 -0.19 -48.38 4.14
N ASN A 782 -0.84 -48.01 5.25
CA ASN A 782 -0.39 -46.91 6.11
C ASN A 782 0.99 -47.20 6.73
N ALA A 783 1.25 -48.44 7.16
CA ALA A 783 2.56 -48.83 7.68
C ALA A 783 3.65 -48.79 6.59
N MET A 784 3.34 -49.22 5.36
CA MET A 784 4.25 -49.08 4.22
C MET A 784 4.53 -47.61 3.89
N GLY A 785 3.48 -46.76 3.90
CA GLY A 785 3.62 -45.32 3.75
C GLY A 785 4.45 -44.68 4.85
N PHE A 786 4.31 -45.14 6.10
CA PHE A 786 5.15 -44.72 7.22
C PHE A 786 6.63 -45.01 6.95
N VAL A 787 6.98 -46.23 6.55
CA VAL A 787 8.37 -46.58 6.24
C VAL A 787 8.92 -45.73 5.09
N TYR A 788 8.13 -45.55 4.02
CA TYR A 788 8.54 -44.75 2.87
C TYR A 788 8.79 -43.28 3.25
N CYS A 789 7.82 -42.63 3.91
CA CYS A 789 7.95 -41.24 4.34
C CYS A 789 9.01 -41.07 5.44
N PHE A 790 9.18 -42.04 6.34
CA PHE A 790 10.20 -41.98 7.39
C PHE A 790 11.61 -41.88 6.80
N LEU A 791 11.89 -42.67 5.75
CA LEU A 791 13.20 -42.74 5.11
C LEU A 791 13.44 -41.62 4.09
N LEU A 792 12.39 -41.14 3.41
CA LEU A 792 12.55 -40.29 2.20
C LEU A 792 11.91 -38.90 2.31
N MET A 793 11.02 -38.64 3.28
CA MET A 793 10.38 -37.34 3.43
C MET A 793 11.31 -36.39 4.19
N GLU A 794 11.74 -35.33 3.53
CA GLU A 794 12.49 -34.23 4.13
C GLU A 794 11.55 -33.13 4.65
N GLU A 795 12.00 -32.32 5.60
CA GLU A 795 11.24 -31.17 6.11
C GLU A 795 11.24 -30.02 5.08
N THR A 796 10.04 -29.48 4.77
CA THR A 796 9.87 -28.39 3.80
C THR A 796 9.56 -27.04 4.47
N ASN A 797 9.37 -27.01 5.80
CA ASN A 797 9.08 -25.78 6.54
C ASN A 797 10.30 -24.82 6.57
N TYR A 798 10.34 -23.86 5.64
CA TYR A 798 11.44 -22.91 5.46
C TYR A 798 10.99 -21.47 5.78
N ASP A 799 11.82 -20.67 6.47
CA ASP A 799 11.49 -19.27 6.77
C ASP A 799 12.28 -18.39 5.79
N ARG A 800 11.63 -17.80 4.79
CA ARG A 800 12.29 -16.88 3.84
C ARG A 800 12.46 -15.52 4.50
N LYS A 801 13.70 -15.02 4.53
CA LYS A 801 13.97 -13.63 4.91
C LYS A 801 13.76 -12.77 3.65
N HIS A 802 12.88 -11.78 3.71
CA HIS A 802 12.74 -10.82 2.61
C HIS A 802 13.96 -9.89 2.57
N THR A 803 14.93 -10.17 1.69
CA THR A 803 16.02 -9.26 1.33
C THR A 803 15.75 -8.72 -0.07
N HIS A 804 15.07 -7.58 -0.19
CA HIS A 804 15.05 -6.79 -1.42
C HIS A 804 15.32 -5.33 -1.07
N GLY A 805 16.46 -4.82 -1.57
CA GLY A 805 16.92 -3.44 -1.40
C GLY A 805 18.42 -3.25 -1.68
N ALA A 806 19.27 -4.27 -1.45
CA ALA A 806 20.73 -4.07 -1.43
C ALA A 806 21.51 -4.56 -2.67
N GLN A 807 20.98 -5.47 -3.49
CA GLN A 807 21.77 -6.08 -4.60
C GLN A 807 21.55 -5.44 -5.98
N ALA A 808 20.50 -4.64 -6.18
CA ALA A 808 20.27 -3.95 -7.46
C ALA A 808 21.19 -2.73 -7.67
N ALA A 809 21.67 -2.11 -6.58
CA ALA A 809 22.55 -0.95 -6.64
C ALA A 809 24.02 -1.28 -6.99
N ALA A 810 24.47 -2.52 -6.72
CA ALA A 810 25.86 -2.93 -6.96
C ALA A 810 26.15 -3.32 -8.43
N SER A 811 25.11 -3.56 -9.24
CA SER A 811 25.27 -4.01 -10.63
C SER A 811 25.28 -2.85 -11.65
N GLN A 812 24.85 -1.65 -11.26
CA GLN A 812 24.82 -0.48 -12.15
C GLN A 812 26.12 0.35 -12.11
N THR A 813 26.92 0.24 -11.05
CA THR A 813 28.21 0.93 -10.93
C THR A 813 29.34 0.27 -11.73
N ALA A 814 29.22 -1.01 -12.11
CA ALA A 814 30.24 -1.70 -12.90
C ALA A 814 30.14 -1.43 -14.42
N ALA A 815 29.02 -0.86 -14.89
CA ALA A 815 28.76 -0.65 -16.32
C ALA A 815 29.23 0.72 -16.85
N THR A 816 29.56 1.68 -15.98
CA THR A 816 29.96 3.04 -16.36
C THR A 816 31.46 3.24 -16.60
N ASP A 817 32.32 2.35 -16.12
CA ASP A 817 33.79 2.54 -16.19
C ASP A 817 34.45 1.96 -17.46
N ALA A 818 33.71 1.30 -18.35
CA ALA A 818 34.29 0.62 -19.52
C ALA A 818 34.25 1.41 -20.84
N SER A 819 33.84 2.69 -20.85
CA SER A 819 33.56 3.43 -22.10
C SER A 819 34.54 4.58 -22.44
N SER A 820 35.82 4.48 -22.07
CA SER A 820 36.85 5.40 -22.56
C SER A 820 38.15 4.72 -23.00
N SER A 821 38.18 4.22 -24.24
CA SER A 821 39.37 4.30 -25.10
C SER A 821 39.02 3.89 -26.53
N SER A 822 39.28 4.79 -27.47
CA SER A 822 39.08 4.62 -28.91
C SER A 822 40.43 4.52 -29.61
N SER A 823 40.58 3.62 -30.59
CA SER A 823 41.26 3.86 -31.89
C SER A 823 41.43 2.58 -32.73
N PRO A 824 41.60 2.68 -34.08
CA PRO A 824 41.00 1.76 -35.06
C PRO A 824 42.00 0.94 -35.90
N ALA A 825 41.59 -0.23 -36.42
CA ALA A 825 42.20 -0.84 -37.62
C ALA A 825 41.30 -1.87 -38.33
N THR A 826 41.53 -1.95 -39.64
CA THR A 826 40.77 -2.49 -40.79
C THR A 826 40.87 -4.03 -41.00
N PRO A 827 40.12 -4.63 -41.96
CA PRO A 827 39.65 -6.02 -41.95
C PRO A 827 40.49 -6.98 -42.81
N THR A 828 40.47 -8.29 -42.51
CA THR A 828 40.71 -9.35 -43.52
C THR A 828 40.21 -10.73 -43.10
N GLU A 829 39.42 -11.29 -44.03
CA GLU A 829 39.22 -12.70 -44.46
C GLU A 829 38.82 -13.87 -43.53
N LYS A 830 37.94 -14.69 -44.14
CA LYS A 830 37.19 -15.86 -43.64
C LYS A 830 38.02 -17.15 -43.68
N LYS A 831 37.84 -18.06 -42.70
CA LYS A 831 37.27 -19.43 -42.84
C LYS A 831 37.42 -20.26 -41.53
N PRO A 832 36.72 -21.40 -41.37
CA PRO A 832 35.98 -21.70 -40.15
C PRO A 832 36.42 -22.96 -39.39
N VAL A 833 35.78 -23.14 -38.22
CA VAL A 833 35.57 -24.36 -37.43
C VAL A 833 36.59 -24.60 -36.31
N ASP A 834 36.02 -24.94 -35.14
CA ASP A 834 36.59 -25.36 -33.85
C ASP A 834 37.07 -24.26 -32.89
N ASP A 835 36.13 -23.59 -32.20
CA ASP A 835 36.43 -22.93 -30.91
C ASP A 835 35.17 -22.65 -30.04
N ALA A 836 34.36 -23.67 -29.77
CA ALA A 836 33.32 -23.59 -28.74
C ALA A 836 33.86 -23.94 -27.32
N ALA A 837 35.01 -24.62 -27.24
CA ALA A 837 35.62 -25.02 -25.97
C ALA A 837 36.61 -23.99 -25.42
N ALA A 838 37.34 -23.26 -26.27
CA ALA A 838 38.28 -22.23 -25.85
C ALA A 838 37.56 -20.97 -25.33
N ALA A 839 36.41 -20.61 -25.91
CA ALA A 839 35.58 -19.48 -25.46
C ALA A 839 34.98 -19.72 -24.06
N ALA A 840 34.62 -20.97 -23.73
CA ALA A 840 34.12 -21.34 -22.40
C ALA A 840 35.21 -21.32 -21.32
N ALA A 841 36.44 -21.70 -21.67
CA ALA A 841 37.58 -21.67 -20.76
C ALA A 841 38.09 -20.24 -20.50
N ALA A 842 38.09 -19.37 -21.52
CA ALA A 842 38.44 -17.95 -21.37
C ALA A 842 37.39 -17.17 -20.57
N ALA A 843 36.09 -17.48 -20.75
CA ALA A 843 35.01 -16.92 -19.95
C ALA A 843 35.06 -17.38 -18.47
N ALA A 844 35.51 -18.61 -18.22
CA ALA A 844 35.71 -19.12 -16.86
C ALA A 844 36.95 -18.52 -16.17
N ALA A 845 38.01 -18.21 -16.93
CA ALA A 845 39.21 -17.57 -16.42
C ALA A 845 39.00 -16.07 -16.12
N ALA A 846 38.24 -15.36 -16.97
CA ALA A 846 37.89 -13.95 -16.75
C ALA A 846 36.95 -13.75 -15.55
N LYS A 847 36.14 -14.77 -15.20
CA LYS A 847 35.27 -14.75 -14.02
C LYS A 847 36.00 -14.99 -12.70
N LYS A 848 37.28 -15.37 -12.74
CA LYS A 848 38.11 -15.68 -11.56
C LYS A 848 39.09 -14.56 -11.19
N ALA A 849 39.15 -13.48 -11.97
CA ALA A 849 40.13 -12.39 -11.80
C ALA A 849 39.52 -11.10 -11.21
N THR A 850 38.21 -11.05 -10.95
CA THR A 850 37.55 -9.88 -10.34
C THR A 850 37.06 -10.14 -8.91
N ASP A 851 37.33 -11.33 -8.36
CA ASP A 851 37.11 -11.64 -6.94
C ASP A 851 38.39 -11.36 -6.15
N SER A 852 38.59 -10.10 -5.79
CA SER A 852 39.38 -9.81 -4.60
C SER A 852 38.80 -8.62 -3.84
N GLN A 853 38.28 -8.95 -2.65
CA GLN A 853 37.83 -8.10 -1.55
C GLN A 853 36.34 -7.72 -1.51
N VAL A 854 35.47 -8.66 -1.07
CA VAL A 854 34.54 -8.57 0.09
C VAL A 854 34.12 -10.02 0.44
N GLY A 855 34.03 -10.38 1.73
CA GLY A 855 33.99 -11.77 2.23
C GLY A 855 32.87 -12.68 1.70
N GLU A 856 33.25 -13.90 1.27
CA GLU A 856 32.35 -14.99 0.84
C GLU A 856 31.46 -15.46 2.01
N LEU A 857 30.14 -15.31 1.88
CA LEU A 857 29.17 -15.90 2.80
C LEU A 857 29.02 -17.41 2.47
N VAL A 858 29.80 -18.27 3.14
CA VAL A 858 29.72 -19.72 2.94
C VAL A 858 28.47 -20.29 3.61
N TRP A 859 27.48 -20.72 2.82
CA TRP A 859 26.28 -21.41 3.33
C TRP A 859 26.60 -22.87 3.73
N PRO A 860 26.42 -23.27 5.01
CA PRO A 860 26.70 -24.63 5.43
C PRO A 860 25.63 -25.61 4.91
N ARG A 861 26.01 -26.56 4.05
CA ARG A 861 25.10 -27.62 3.56
C ARG A 861 24.74 -28.60 4.69
N LYS A 862 23.46 -28.95 4.81
CA LYS A 862 23.00 -29.92 5.82
C LYS A 862 23.44 -31.35 5.44
N SER A 863 23.87 -32.14 6.42
CA SER A 863 24.08 -33.58 6.27
C SER A 863 22.74 -34.32 6.04
N LEU A 864 22.77 -35.51 5.44
CA LEU A 864 21.56 -36.32 5.21
C LEU A 864 20.77 -36.59 6.51
N TRP A 865 21.48 -36.83 7.62
CA TRP A 865 20.88 -37.04 8.94
C TRP A 865 20.22 -35.77 9.49
N ASN A 866 20.80 -34.59 9.23
CA ASN A 866 20.20 -33.31 9.61
C ASN A 866 18.99 -32.97 8.73
N LYS A 867 18.96 -33.41 7.47
CA LYS A 867 17.81 -33.27 6.54
C LYS A 867 16.62 -34.14 6.96
N LEU A 868 16.89 -35.33 7.51
CA LEU A 868 15.91 -36.26 8.05
C LEU A 868 15.73 -36.13 9.57
N SER A 869 16.01 -34.96 10.15
CA SER A 869 15.74 -34.69 11.56
C SER A 869 14.22 -34.67 11.84
N LEU A 870 13.81 -35.17 13.00
CA LEU A 870 12.43 -35.03 13.52
C LEU A 870 12.23 -33.70 14.27
N ARG A 871 13.32 -32.98 14.57
CA ARG A 871 13.27 -31.67 15.21
C ARG A 871 13.58 -30.60 14.18
N ASP A 872 12.61 -29.71 13.97
CA ASP A 872 12.80 -28.49 13.20
C ASP A 872 13.48 -27.40 14.06
N LYS A 873 13.89 -26.30 13.43
CA LYS A 873 14.49 -25.14 14.12
C LYS A 873 13.52 -24.53 15.14
N LYS A 874 14.07 -23.98 16.23
CA LYS A 874 13.28 -23.32 17.27
C LYS A 874 12.67 -22.02 16.71
N ARG A 875 11.35 -21.98 16.60
CA ARG A 875 10.58 -20.78 16.22
C ARG A 875 9.93 -20.12 17.45
N PRO A 876 9.67 -18.80 17.42
CA PRO A 876 8.80 -18.17 18.43
C PRO A 876 7.41 -18.83 18.45
N MET A 877 6.73 -18.78 19.60
CA MET A 877 5.42 -19.43 19.78
C MET A 877 4.33 -18.67 19.03
N ARG A 878 3.93 -19.18 17.88
CA ARG A 878 2.92 -18.62 16.95
C ARG A 878 1.70 -19.53 16.77
N PHE A 879 1.63 -20.63 17.52
CA PHE A 879 0.57 -21.63 17.42
C PHE A 879 -0.84 -21.01 17.37
N TRP A 880 -1.14 -20.09 18.29
CA TRP A 880 -2.47 -19.46 18.37
C TRP A 880 -2.78 -18.53 17.20
N ASP A 881 -1.76 -17.86 16.66
CA ASP A 881 -1.94 -17.01 15.48
C ASP A 881 -2.30 -17.85 14.25
N VAL A 882 -1.64 -19.00 14.08
CA VAL A 882 -1.91 -19.95 12.99
C VAL A 882 -3.24 -20.68 13.19
N PHE A 883 -3.59 -21.03 14.43
CA PHE A 883 -4.85 -21.70 14.77
C PHE A 883 -6.08 -20.85 14.41
N TRP A 884 -6.03 -19.54 14.67
CA TRP A 884 -7.16 -18.65 14.37
C TRP A 884 -7.17 -18.11 12.93
N ALA A 885 -6.06 -18.22 12.21
CA ALA A 885 -5.92 -17.68 10.86
C ALA A 885 -6.98 -18.17 9.83
N PRO A 886 -7.38 -19.46 9.79
CA PRO A 886 -8.40 -19.95 8.85
C PRO A 886 -9.75 -19.25 8.97
N PHE A 887 -10.09 -18.73 10.15
CA PHE A 887 -11.36 -18.03 10.35
C PHE A 887 -11.40 -16.65 9.69
N VAL A 888 -10.22 -16.04 9.48
CA VAL A 888 -10.09 -14.81 8.70
C VAL A 888 -10.45 -15.07 7.23
N GLY A 889 -10.20 -16.29 6.73
CA GLY A 889 -10.53 -16.69 5.37
C GLY A 889 -12.01 -16.54 4.99
N PHE A 890 -12.93 -16.70 5.96
CA PHE A 890 -14.37 -16.51 5.74
C PHE A 890 -14.75 -15.08 5.36
N SER A 891 -13.86 -14.12 5.62
CA SER A 891 -14.08 -12.73 5.23
C SER A 891 -13.73 -12.40 3.78
N TYR A 892 -13.18 -13.36 3.02
CA TYR A 892 -12.85 -13.22 1.61
C TYR A 892 -13.87 -14.00 0.75
N PRO A 893 -14.81 -13.35 0.06
CA PRO A 893 -15.85 -14.06 -0.68
C PRO A 893 -15.32 -14.98 -1.79
N ALA A 894 -14.20 -14.61 -2.43
CA ALA A 894 -13.56 -15.46 -3.44
C ALA A 894 -13.03 -16.78 -2.83
N VAL A 895 -12.53 -16.76 -1.59
CA VAL A 895 -12.08 -17.96 -0.85
C VAL A 895 -13.29 -18.79 -0.40
N VAL A 896 -14.34 -18.13 0.09
CA VAL A 896 -15.58 -18.83 0.48
C VAL A 896 -16.19 -19.52 -0.75
N TYR A 897 -16.28 -18.83 -1.88
CA TYR A 897 -16.75 -19.38 -3.15
C TYR A 897 -15.89 -20.58 -3.59
N ALA A 898 -14.56 -20.44 -3.55
CA ALA A 898 -13.65 -21.54 -3.83
C ALA A 898 -13.90 -22.74 -2.89
N GLY A 899 -14.11 -22.51 -1.59
CA GLY A 899 -14.47 -23.55 -0.62
C GLY A 899 -15.77 -24.28 -0.95
N PHE A 900 -16.81 -23.56 -1.37
CA PHE A 900 -18.07 -24.18 -1.82
C PHE A 900 -17.90 -24.92 -3.16
N MET A 901 -17.15 -24.37 -4.12
CA MET A 901 -16.82 -25.04 -5.38
C MET A 901 -16.02 -26.31 -5.13
N TYR A 902 -15.10 -26.27 -4.16
CA TYR A 902 -14.34 -27.40 -3.70
C TYR A 902 -15.27 -28.46 -3.09
N GLY A 903 -16.07 -28.09 -2.09
CA GLY A 903 -17.04 -28.97 -1.44
C GLY A 903 -18.01 -29.66 -2.39
N ALA A 904 -18.66 -28.86 -3.24
CA ALA A 904 -19.68 -29.33 -4.14
C ALA A 904 -19.14 -30.39 -5.13
N ASN A 905 -18.05 -30.05 -5.84
CA ASN A 905 -17.54 -30.88 -6.93
C ASN A 905 -16.61 -32.01 -6.47
N SER A 906 -15.94 -31.89 -5.32
CA SER A 906 -15.11 -32.97 -4.79
C SER A 906 -15.90 -33.99 -3.96
N LEU A 907 -16.83 -33.54 -3.10
CA LEU A 907 -17.47 -34.40 -2.10
C LEU A 907 -18.99 -34.46 -2.18
N VAL A 908 -19.72 -33.37 -2.46
CA VAL A 908 -21.20 -33.41 -2.40
C VAL A 908 -21.80 -34.27 -3.50
N TRP A 909 -21.49 -34.01 -4.78
CA TRP A 909 -22.05 -34.78 -5.89
C TRP A 909 -21.65 -36.26 -5.81
N GLN A 910 -20.41 -36.50 -5.41
CA GLN A 910 -19.86 -37.83 -5.20
C GLN A 910 -20.48 -38.53 -4.00
N GLY A 911 -20.68 -37.82 -2.89
CA GLY A 911 -21.23 -38.35 -1.65
C GLY A 911 -22.68 -38.77 -1.80
N VAL A 912 -23.49 -37.96 -2.49
CA VAL A 912 -24.89 -38.31 -2.83
C VAL A 912 -24.94 -39.64 -3.57
N GLN A 913 -24.07 -39.83 -4.57
CA GLN A 913 -23.99 -41.08 -5.31
C GLN A 913 -23.39 -42.24 -4.48
N ASN A 914 -22.22 -42.04 -3.86
CA ASN A 914 -21.48 -43.07 -3.12
C ASN A 914 -22.28 -43.64 -1.94
N ALA A 915 -23.12 -42.83 -1.30
CA ALA A 915 -23.99 -43.27 -0.20
C ALA A 915 -25.02 -44.34 -0.61
N THR A 916 -25.32 -44.48 -1.90
CA THR A 916 -26.42 -45.35 -2.38
C THR A 916 -26.01 -46.35 -3.46
N ILE A 917 -24.98 -46.04 -4.26
CA ILE A 917 -24.65 -46.78 -5.48
C ILE A 917 -24.29 -48.25 -5.25
N GLY A 918 -23.53 -48.56 -4.19
CA GLY A 918 -23.19 -49.96 -3.85
C GLY A 918 -24.41 -50.79 -3.47
N THR A 919 -25.38 -50.18 -2.77
CA THR A 919 -26.65 -50.82 -2.44
C THR A 919 -27.52 -50.98 -3.68
N ILE A 920 -27.56 -49.99 -4.57
CA ILE A 920 -28.34 -50.05 -5.81
C ILE A 920 -27.82 -51.14 -6.75
N TYR A 921 -26.51 -51.25 -6.97
CA TYR A 921 -25.96 -52.32 -7.81
C TYR A 921 -26.34 -53.70 -7.27
N THR A 922 -26.27 -53.90 -5.95
CA THR A 922 -26.65 -55.17 -5.32
C THR A 922 -28.17 -55.42 -5.40
N THR A 923 -28.99 -54.46 -4.98
CA THR A 923 -30.44 -54.67 -4.75
C THR A 923 -31.30 -54.50 -6.01
N ARG A 924 -30.90 -53.65 -6.96
CA ARG A 924 -31.67 -53.34 -8.18
C ARG A 924 -31.12 -54.00 -9.44
N TYR A 925 -29.81 -54.27 -9.46
CA TYR A 925 -29.11 -54.85 -10.63
C TYR A 925 -28.53 -56.24 -10.36
N GLY A 926 -28.65 -56.76 -9.14
CA GLY A 926 -28.23 -58.13 -8.79
C GLY A 926 -26.70 -58.35 -8.80
N PHE A 927 -25.90 -57.29 -8.67
CA PHE A 927 -24.44 -57.43 -8.70
C PHE A 927 -23.92 -58.11 -7.44
N SER A 928 -22.95 -59.02 -7.61
CA SER A 928 -22.14 -59.53 -6.50
C SER A 928 -21.19 -58.46 -5.97
N THR A 929 -20.59 -58.64 -4.80
CA THR A 929 -19.58 -57.71 -4.26
C THR A 929 -18.41 -57.48 -5.23
N ALA A 930 -17.99 -58.51 -5.97
CA ALA A 930 -16.99 -58.38 -7.04
C ALA A 930 -17.52 -57.58 -8.25
N GLY A 931 -18.80 -57.75 -8.61
CA GLY A 931 -19.44 -56.95 -9.67
C GLY A 931 -19.55 -55.48 -9.29
N VAL A 932 -19.89 -55.18 -8.03
CA VAL A 932 -19.88 -53.82 -7.48
C VAL A 932 -18.49 -53.22 -7.54
N ALA A 933 -17.46 -53.97 -7.14
CA ALA A 933 -16.06 -53.55 -7.23
C ALA A 933 -15.65 -53.21 -8.66
N ALA A 934 -15.93 -54.10 -9.62
CA ALA A 934 -15.63 -53.89 -11.03
C ALA A 934 -16.32 -52.64 -11.61
N ALA A 935 -17.55 -52.33 -11.17
CA ALA A 935 -18.27 -51.14 -11.62
C ALA A 935 -17.56 -49.83 -11.25
N TYR A 936 -16.83 -49.79 -10.12
CA TYR A 936 -16.02 -48.62 -9.72
C TYR A 936 -14.84 -48.33 -10.66
N ALA A 937 -14.46 -49.26 -11.56
CA ALA A 937 -13.44 -49.01 -12.58
C ALA A 937 -13.80 -47.81 -13.48
N GLY A 938 -15.10 -47.59 -13.75
CA GLY A 938 -15.56 -46.38 -14.46
C GLY A 938 -15.18 -45.10 -13.73
N GLY A 939 -15.29 -45.08 -12.40
CA GLY A 939 -14.83 -43.96 -11.57
C GLY A 939 -13.31 -43.77 -11.62
N VAL A 940 -12.53 -44.86 -11.56
CA VAL A 940 -11.06 -44.79 -11.65
C VAL A 940 -10.61 -44.22 -12.99
N LEU A 941 -11.18 -44.70 -14.10
CA LEU A 941 -10.90 -44.18 -15.46
C LEU A 941 -11.29 -42.71 -15.59
N GLY A 942 -12.45 -42.33 -15.04
CA GLY A 942 -12.90 -40.94 -15.00
C GLY A 942 -11.94 -40.05 -14.23
N SER A 943 -11.38 -40.53 -13.11
CA SER A 943 -10.38 -39.78 -12.34
C SER A 943 -9.08 -39.58 -13.12
N ILE A 944 -8.59 -40.60 -13.83
CA ILE A 944 -7.39 -40.49 -14.67
C ILE A 944 -7.61 -39.44 -15.77
N ILE A 945 -8.74 -39.51 -16.50
CA ILE A 945 -9.06 -38.55 -17.55
C ILE A 945 -9.25 -37.14 -17.00
N GLY A 946 -9.91 -37.00 -15.84
CA GLY A 946 -10.07 -35.71 -15.17
C GLY A 946 -8.73 -35.10 -14.73
N GLY A 947 -7.79 -35.91 -14.25
CA GLY A 947 -6.43 -35.47 -13.92
C GLY A 947 -5.66 -34.99 -15.16
N LEU A 948 -5.73 -35.74 -16.26
CA LEU A 948 -5.13 -35.35 -17.55
C LEU A 948 -5.75 -34.06 -18.12
N TYR A 949 -7.08 -33.93 -18.01
CA TYR A 949 -7.80 -32.72 -18.40
C TYR A 949 -7.32 -31.52 -17.58
N ALA A 950 -7.27 -31.65 -16.26
CA ALA A 950 -6.83 -30.57 -15.36
C ALA A 950 -5.41 -30.09 -15.69
N GLY A 951 -4.48 -31.03 -15.93
CA GLY A 951 -3.10 -30.70 -16.29
C GLY A 951 -2.99 -30.02 -17.67
N LYS A 952 -3.48 -30.68 -18.72
CA LYS A 952 -3.28 -30.22 -20.10
C LYS A 952 -4.17 -29.04 -20.49
N VAL A 953 -5.46 -29.08 -20.14
CA VAL A 953 -6.41 -28.02 -20.47
C VAL A 953 -6.23 -26.82 -19.55
N GLY A 954 -5.93 -27.03 -18.26
CA GLY A 954 -5.65 -25.93 -17.33
C GLY A 954 -4.44 -25.08 -17.74
N GLN A 955 -3.34 -25.72 -18.14
CA GLN A 955 -2.16 -25.01 -18.64
C GLN A 955 -2.46 -24.28 -19.95
N MET A 956 -3.10 -24.97 -20.91
CA MET A 956 -3.48 -24.39 -22.20
C MET A 956 -4.40 -23.17 -22.07
N LEU A 957 -5.42 -23.24 -21.21
CA LEU A 957 -6.37 -22.14 -20.98
C LEU A 957 -5.67 -20.94 -20.33
N THR A 958 -4.84 -21.18 -19.31
CA THR A 958 -4.09 -20.11 -18.62
C THR A 958 -3.21 -19.34 -19.61
N VAL A 959 -2.44 -20.05 -20.44
CA VAL A 959 -1.54 -19.42 -21.42
C VAL A 959 -2.32 -18.71 -22.53
N ARG A 960 -3.34 -19.35 -23.10
CA ARG A 960 -4.13 -18.75 -24.20
C ARG A 960 -4.91 -17.51 -23.75
N LEU A 961 -5.53 -17.55 -22.57
CA LEU A 961 -6.29 -16.41 -22.04
C LEU A 961 -5.35 -15.28 -21.61
N ALA A 962 -4.17 -15.58 -21.05
CA ALA A 962 -3.15 -14.57 -20.77
C ALA A 962 -2.65 -13.88 -22.05
N ARG A 963 -2.41 -14.64 -23.13
CA ARG A 963 -2.05 -14.09 -24.45
C ARG A 963 -3.14 -13.17 -25.02
N ARG A 964 -4.41 -13.54 -24.86
CA ARG A 964 -5.55 -12.72 -25.31
C ARG A 964 -5.70 -11.42 -24.50
N ASN A 965 -5.20 -11.40 -23.27
CA ASN A 965 -5.26 -10.27 -22.36
C ASN A 965 -3.93 -9.49 -22.29
N GLY A 966 -3.16 -9.44 -23.39
CA GLY A 966 -1.93 -8.64 -23.46
C GLY A 966 -0.81 -9.13 -22.52
N GLY A 967 -0.75 -10.44 -22.22
CA GLY A 967 0.28 -11.04 -21.36
C GLY A 967 -0.09 -11.12 -19.87
N VAL A 968 -1.27 -10.63 -19.46
CA VAL A 968 -1.74 -10.61 -18.07
C VAL A 968 -2.66 -11.81 -17.75
N ALA A 969 -2.29 -12.60 -16.75
CA ALA A 969 -3.09 -13.71 -16.24
C ALA A 969 -3.90 -13.29 -15.01
N GLU A 970 -5.23 -13.38 -15.12
CA GLU A 970 -6.16 -13.18 -14.00
C GLU A 970 -6.47 -14.51 -13.30
N SER A 971 -6.63 -14.50 -11.98
CA SER A 971 -6.96 -15.70 -11.19
C SER A 971 -8.24 -16.38 -11.67
N GLU A 972 -9.23 -15.59 -12.12
CA GLU A 972 -10.52 -16.07 -12.64
C GLU A 972 -10.39 -16.99 -13.86
N ASN A 973 -9.29 -16.91 -14.63
CA ASN A 973 -9.08 -17.76 -15.79
C ASN A 973 -9.07 -19.27 -15.44
N ILE A 974 -8.66 -19.61 -14.22
CA ILE A 974 -8.65 -20.99 -13.72
C ILE A 974 -10.08 -21.56 -13.62
N LEU A 975 -11.09 -20.72 -13.38
CA LEU A 975 -12.48 -21.13 -13.20
C LEU A 975 -13.10 -21.71 -14.47
N TYR A 976 -12.53 -21.44 -15.65
CA TYR A 976 -12.97 -22.08 -16.90
C TYR A 976 -12.82 -23.61 -16.90
N LEU A 977 -12.00 -24.18 -16.01
CA LEU A 977 -11.96 -25.63 -15.79
C LEU A 977 -13.33 -26.19 -15.40
N PHE A 978 -14.16 -25.41 -14.69
CA PHE A 978 -15.51 -25.81 -14.28
C PHE A 978 -16.55 -25.76 -15.41
N ALA A 979 -16.21 -25.23 -16.60
CA ALA A 979 -17.13 -25.23 -17.74
C ALA A 979 -17.57 -26.66 -18.13
N ALA A 980 -16.67 -27.64 -18.02
CA ALA A 980 -17.01 -29.04 -18.22
C ALA A 980 -18.03 -29.55 -17.17
N GLY A 981 -17.95 -29.05 -15.93
CA GLY A 981 -18.86 -29.39 -14.84
C GLY A 981 -20.31 -28.92 -15.08
N VAL A 982 -20.50 -27.82 -15.81
CA VAL A 982 -21.83 -27.30 -16.18
C VAL A 982 -22.65 -28.33 -16.97
N VAL A 983 -21.98 -29.19 -17.75
CA VAL A 983 -22.63 -30.25 -18.53
C VAL A 983 -22.54 -31.59 -17.81
N LEU A 984 -21.35 -31.97 -17.35
CA LEU A 984 -21.11 -33.32 -16.80
C LEU A 984 -21.87 -33.60 -15.51
N VAL A 985 -21.99 -32.62 -14.61
CA VAL A 985 -22.68 -32.81 -13.32
C VAL A 985 -24.18 -33.03 -13.49
N PRO A 986 -24.96 -32.14 -14.13
CA PRO A 986 -26.38 -32.38 -14.33
C PRO A 986 -26.64 -33.62 -15.20
N PHE A 987 -25.82 -33.86 -16.23
CA PHE A 987 -25.90 -35.08 -17.04
C PHE A 987 -25.79 -36.33 -16.16
N ALA A 988 -24.77 -36.41 -15.31
CA ALA A 988 -24.54 -37.59 -14.49
C ALA A 988 -25.63 -37.79 -13.43
N LEU A 989 -26.09 -36.72 -12.78
CA LEU A 989 -27.10 -36.81 -11.73
C LEU A 989 -28.50 -37.15 -12.28
N VAL A 990 -28.90 -36.55 -13.41
CA VAL A 990 -30.16 -36.88 -14.08
C VAL A 990 -30.10 -38.27 -14.69
N LEU A 991 -29.00 -38.66 -15.34
CA LEU A 991 -28.85 -40.02 -15.87
C LEU A 991 -28.91 -41.06 -14.74
N TYR A 992 -28.33 -40.77 -13.57
CA TYR A 992 -28.41 -41.65 -12.41
C TYR A 992 -29.85 -41.83 -11.94
N SER A 993 -30.61 -40.75 -11.85
CA SER A 993 -32.01 -40.78 -11.40
C SER A 993 -32.90 -41.58 -12.35
N VAL A 994 -32.75 -41.36 -13.66
CA VAL A 994 -33.49 -42.06 -14.72
C VAL A 994 -33.08 -43.52 -14.77
N ALA A 995 -31.79 -43.83 -14.67
CA ALA A 995 -31.29 -45.21 -14.68
C ALA A 995 -31.81 -46.02 -13.48
N VAL A 996 -31.84 -45.44 -12.29
CA VAL A 996 -32.36 -46.12 -11.09
C VAL A 996 -33.89 -46.28 -11.17
N THR A 997 -34.61 -45.26 -11.63
CA THR A 997 -36.08 -45.25 -11.61
C THR A 997 -36.68 -46.14 -12.70
N TYR A 998 -36.12 -46.08 -13.92
CA TYR A 998 -36.62 -46.84 -15.08
C TYR A 998 -35.82 -48.11 -15.36
N HIS A 999 -34.89 -48.49 -14.46
CA HIS A 999 -34.08 -49.70 -14.60
C HIS A 999 -33.33 -49.80 -15.94
N LEU A 1000 -32.67 -48.71 -16.36
CA LEU A 1000 -31.84 -48.71 -17.59
C LEU A 1000 -30.62 -49.64 -17.44
N HIS A 1001 -29.93 -49.96 -18.54
CA HIS A 1001 -28.73 -50.81 -18.46
C HIS A 1001 -27.69 -50.27 -17.45
N TRP A 1002 -27.10 -51.16 -16.63
CA TRP A 1002 -26.17 -50.80 -15.53
C TRP A 1002 -24.98 -49.93 -15.98
N PHE A 1003 -24.62 -50.01 -17.26
CA PHE A 1003 -23.58 -49.16 -17.88
C PHE A 1003 -23.90 -47.66 -17.75
N ALA A 1004 -25.18 -47.28 -17.69
CA ALA A 1004 -25.59 -45.92 -17.38
C ALA A 1004 -25.06 -45.47 -16.01
N LEU A 1005 -25.17 -46.31 -14.97
CA LEU A 1005 -24.64 -46.02 -13.64
C LEU A 1005 -23.12 -45.90 -13.64
N ALA A 1006 -22.41 -46.77 -14.35
CA ALA A 1006 -20.96 -46.67 -14.51
C ALA A 1006 -20.54 -45.38 -15.23
N THR A 1007 -21.31 -44.95 -16.24
CA THR A 1007 -21.10 -43.70 -16.97
C THR A 1007 -21.29 -42.48 -16.07
N THR A 1008 -22.26 -42.51 -15.14
CA THR A 1008 -22.43 -41.43 -14.16
C THR A 1008 -21.26 -41.32 -13.19
N GLN A 1009 -20.71 -42.47 -12.73
CA GLN A 1009 -19.51 -42.48 -11.89
C GLN A 1009 -18.30 -41.92 -12.64
N PHE A 1010 -18.14 -42.28 -13.91
CA PHE A 1010 -17.09 -41.77 -14.79
C PHE A 1010 -17.18 -40.24 -14.94
N ALA A 1011 -18.35 -39.73 -15.29
CA ALA A 1011 -18.58 -38.29 -15.49
C ALA A 1011 -18.33 -37.47 -14.21
N LEU A 1012 -18.85 -37.92 -13.06
CA LEU A 1012 -18.60 -37.23 -11.79
C LEU A 1012 -17.13 -37.34 -11.35
N ALA A 1013 -16.45 -38.45 -11.61
CA ALA A 1013 -15.04 -38.63 -11.25
C ALA A 1013 -14.11 -37.68 -12.03
N ILE A 1014 -14.45 -37.36 -13.28
CA ILE A 1014 -13.79 -36.30 -14.05
C ILE A 1014 -13.91 -34.96 -13.28
N THR A 1015 -15.12 -34.60 -12.83
CA THR A 1015 -15.36 -33.32 -12.15
C THR A 1015 -14.70 -33.22 -10.78
N ALA A 1016 -14.58 -34.34 -10.06
CA ALA A 1016 -13.86 -34.37 -8.79
C ALA A 1016 -12.35 -34.14 -8.96
N SER A 1017 -11.77 -34.59 -10.07
CA SER A 1017 -10.31 -34.57 -10.26
C SER A 1017 -9.75 -33.21 -10.65
N PHE A 1018 -10.50 -32.40 -11.40
CA PHE A 1018 -10.08 -31.02 -11.73
C PHE A 1018 -10.50 -29.99 -10.68
N CYS A 1019 -11.26 -30.40 -9.67
CA CYS A 1019 -11.81 -29.49 -8.67
C CYS A 1019 -10.72 -28.86 -7.78
N ILE A 1020 -9.69 -29.63 -7.40
CA ILE A 1020 -8.57 -29.15 -6.59
C ILE A 1020 -7.73 -28.10 -7.33
N PRO A 1021 -7.18 -28.39 -8.52
CA PRO A 1021 -6.46 -27.38 -9.29
C PRO A 1021 -7.36 -26.21 -9.74
N GLY A 1022 -8.68 -26.41 -9.86
CA GLY A 1022 -9.64 -25.35 -10.16
C GLY A 1022 -9.95 -24.43 -8.97
N ALA A 1023 -10.51 -24.96 -7.90
CA ALA A 1023 -11.01 -24.21 -6.75
C ALA A 1023 -9.88 -23.76 -5.81
N LEU A 1024 -9.01 -24.67 -5.37
CA LEU A 1024 -7.87 -24.29 -4.52
C LEU A 1024 -6.86 -23.46 -5.33
N GLY A 1025 -6.66 -23.81 -6.61
CA GLY A 1025 -5.87 -22.98 -7.53
C GLY A 1025 -6.41 -21.56 -7.63
N TYR A 1026 -7.73 -21.38 -7.74
CA TYR A 1026 -8.36 -20.06 -7.70
C TYR A 1026 -8.14 -19.33 -6.37
N ALA A 1027 -8.35 -19.97 -5.21
CA ALA A 1027 -8.15 -19.35 -3.90
C ALA A 1027 -6.70 -18.94 -3.67
N MET A 1028 -5.74 -19.81 -3.98
CA MET A 1028 -4.31 -19.56 -3.82
C MET A 1028 -3.80 -18.51 -4.79
N SER A 1029 -4.22 -18.57 -6.05
CA SER A 1029 -3.85 -17.52 -7.02
C SER A 1029 -4.45 -16.19 -6.61
N SER A 1030 -5.69 -16.13 -6.14
CA SER A 1030 -6.35 -14.89 -5.70
C SER A 1030 -5.71 -14.22 -4.48
N TYR A 1031 -5.02 -14.96 -3.60
CA TYR A 1031 -4.42 -14.42 -2.37
C TYR A 1031 -3.12 -15.15 -2.01
N PRO A 1032 -2.03 -14.96 -2.78
CA PRO A 1032 -0.85 -15.81 -2.73
C PRO A 1032 -0.10 -15.76 -1.40
N GLU A 1033 -0.01 -14.60 -0.75
CA GLU A 1033 0.76 -14.37 0.49
C GLU A 1033 0.11 -15.00 1.72
N LEU A 1034 -1.20 -15.22 1.68
CA LEU A 1034 -1.98 -15.87 2.74
C LEU A 1034 -2.48 -17.25 2.31
N SER A 1035 -1.95 -17.80 1.21
CA SER A 1035 -2.47 -19.01 0.56
C SER A 1035 -2.57 -20.22 1.52
N SER A 1036 -1.55 -20.45 2.35
CA SER A 1036 -1.51 -21.60 3.27
C SER A 1036 -2.64 -21.61 4.31
N GLN A 1037 -2.98 -20.46 4.89
CA GLN A 1037 -4.08 -20.31 5.85
C GLN A 1037 -5.47 -20.27 5.18
N LEU A 1038 -5.56 -19.80 3.94
CA LEU A 1038 -6.83 -19.72 3.19
C LEU A 1038 -7.25 -21.08 2.60
N VAL A 1039 -6.30 -21.97 2.30
CA VAL A 1039 -6.60 -23.36 1.93
C VAL A 1039 -7.36 -24.07 3.04
N THR A 1040 -6.97 -23.89 4.30
CA THR A 1040 -7.65 -24.48 5.46
C THR A 1040 -9.11 -24.03 5.55
N THR A 1041 -9.41 -22.77 5.23
CA THR A 1041 -10.80 -22.27 5.15
C THR A 1041 -11.61 -23.02 4.10
N CYS A 1042 -11.04 -23.25 2.92
CA CYS A 1042 -11.71 -24.00 1.85
C CYS A 1042 -12.00 -25.44 2.29
N VAL A 1043 -11.06 -26.07 2.99
CA VAL A 1043 -11.17 -27.44 3.52
C VAL A 1043 -12.24 -27.54 4.60
N LEU A 1044 -12.34 -26.54 5.50
CA LEU A 1044 -13.42 -26.46 6.50
C LEU A 1044 -14.80 -26.42 5.84
N ILE A 1045 -14.98 -25.57 4.82
CA ILE A 1045 -16.24 -25.47 4.06
C ILE A 1045 -16.54 -26.81 3.38
N ARG A 1046 -15.57 -27.35 2.64
CA ARG A 1046 -15.69 -28.60 1.88
C ARG A 1046 -16.16 -29.77 2.76
N ASN A 1047 -15.51 -29.95 3.90
CA ASN A 1047 -15.79 -31.06 4.81
C ASN A 1047 -17.08 -30.87 5.61
N THR A 1048 -17.44 -29.63 5.94
CA THR A 1048 -18.73 -29.33 6.58
C THR A 1048 -19.90 -29.60 5.63
N LEU A 1049 -19.75 -29.27 4.35
CA LEU A 1049 -20.74 -29.61 3.31
C LEU A 1049 -20.89 -31.13 3.13
N SER A 1050 -19.76 -31.85 3.11
CA SER A 1050 -19.77 -33.32 3.04
C SER A 1050 -20.52 -33.94 4.21
N PHE A 1051 -20.28 -33.47 5.43
CA PHE A 1051 -21.01 -33.90 6.63
C PHE A 1051 -22.52 -33.69 6.48
N ALA A 1052 -22.96 -32.48 6.13
CA ALA A 1052 -24.37 -32.13 6.00
C ALA A 1052 -25.10 -33.04 4.99
N ILE A 1053 -24.46 -33.34 3.86
CA ILE A 1053 -25.04 -34.17 2.81
C ILE A 1053 -25.08 -35.64 3.20
N ASN A 1054 -24.02 -36.20 3.79
CA ASN A 1054 -24.02 -37.59 4.25
C ASN A 1054 -25.10 -37.83 5.32
N TYR A 1055 -25.34 -36.85 6.18
CA TYR A 1055 -26.40 -36.90 7.19
C TYR A 1055 -27.81 -36.76 6.58
N GLY A 1056 -27.98 -35.84 5.62
CA GLY A 1056 -29.29 -35.48 5.07
C GLY A 1056 -29.80 -36.35 3.90
N ILE A 1057 -28.91 -37.01 3.15
CA ILE A 1057 -29.30 -37.65 1.88
C ILE A 1057 -30.19 -38.89 2.07
N THR A 1058 -29.92 -39.71 3.08
CA THR A 1058 -30.67 -40.96 3.29
C THR A 1058 -32.13 -40.67 3.66
N PRO A 1059 -32.44 -39.79 4.65
CA PRO A 1059 -33.81 -39.37 4.92
C PRO A 1059 -34.51 -38.71 3.72
N TRP A 1060 -33.78 -37.88 2.96
CA TRP A 1060 -34.34 -37.18 1.80
C TRP A 1060 -34.77 -38.14 0.69
N LEU A 1061 -33.94 -39.14 0.39
CA LEU A 1061 -34.26 -40.19 -0.58
C LEU A 1061 -35.42 -41.07 -0.13
N ASN A 1062 -35.51 -41.39 1.17
CA ASN A 1062 -36.62 -42.17 1.70
C ASN A 1062 -37.97 -41.45 1.58
N HIS A 1063 -37.98 -40.12 1.68
CA HIS A 1063 -39.21 -39.32 1.60
C HIS A 1063 -39.63 -39.01 0.14
N ASN A 1064 -38.71 -38.54 -0.71
CA ASN A 1064 -39.02 -38.01 -2.04
C ASN A 1064 -38.69 -38.96 -3.20
N GLY A 1065 -37.98 -40.06 -2.94
CA GLY A 1065 -37.55 -41.01 -3.97
C GLY A 1065 -36.38 -40.54 -4.84
N TYR A 1066 -35.79 -41.48 -5.59
CA TYR A 1066 -34.57 -41.24 -6.36
C TYR A 1066 -34.75 -40.22 -7.49
N LEU A 1067 -35.85 -40.28 -8.23
CA LEU A 1067 -36.10 -39.40 -9.38
C LEU A 1067 -36.13 -37.93 -8.98
N ALA A 1068 -36.97 -37.57 -8.02
CA ALA A 1068 -37.15 -36.19 -7.59
C ALA A 1068 -35.89 -35.62 -6.96
N VAL A 1069 -35.26 -36.36 -6.03
CA VAL A 1069 -34.06 -35.89 -5.33
C VAL A 1069 -32.92 -35.64 -6.31
N TYR A 1070 -32.58 -36.59 -7.17
CA TYR A 1070 -31.44 -36.42 -8.07
C TYR A 1070 -31.70 -35.42 -9.22
N CYS A 1071 -32.95 -35.24 -9.66
CA CYS A 1071 -33.27 -34.15 -10.59
C CYS A 1071 -33.12 -32.77 -9.93
N ILE A 1072 -33.56 -32.61 -8.67
CA ILE A 1072 -33.35 -31.37 -7.90
C ILE A 1072 -31.86 -31.11 -7.70
N VAL A 1073 -31.10 -32.12 -7.25
CA VAL A 1073 -29.64 -32.02 -7.07
C VAL A 1073 -28.95 -31.75 -8.42
N GLY A 1074 -29.44 -32.31 -9.52
CA GLY A 1074 -28.96 -32.02 -10.87
C GLY A 1074 -29.18 -30.56 -11.29
N GLY A 1075 -30.37 -30.00 -11.02
CA GLY A 1075 -30.67 -28.59 -11.25
C GLY A 1075 -29.82 -27.65 -10.39
N ILE A 1076 -29.63 -27.99 -9.12
CA ILE A 1076 -28.71 -27.27 -8.22
C ILE A 1076 -27.28 -27.36 -8.76
N GLY A 1077 -26.85 -28.55 -9.19
CA GLY A 1077 -25.52 -28.79 -9.77
C GLY A 1077 -25.26 -27.98 -11.04
N LEU A 1078 -26.28 -27.81 -11.90
CA LEU A 1078 -26.21 -26.95 -13.09
C LEU A 1078 -26.02 -25.48 -12.69
N LEU A 1079 -26.91 -24.94 -11.86
CA LEU A 1079 -26.85 -23.53 -11.41
C LEU A 1079 -25.55 -23.25 -10.67
N TRP A 1080 -25.12 -24.19 -9.82
CA TRP A 1080 -23.89 -24.07 -9.05
C TRP A 1080 -22.65 -24.07 -9.95
N ASN A 1081 -22.54 -24.98 -10.90
CA ASN A 1081 -21.41 -24.96 -11.84
C ASN A 1081 -21.47 -23.74 -12.78
N ALA A 1082 -22.65 -23.32 -13.22
CA ALA A 1082 -22.83 -22.13 -14.06
C ALA A 1082 -22.44 -20.83 -13.34
N SER A 1083 -22.49 -20.81 -12.00
CA SER A 1083 -22.00 -19.68 -11.19
C SER A 1083 -20.53 -19.34 -11.45
N CYS A 1084 -19.74 -20.27 -12.01
CA CYS A 1084 -18.35 -19.99 -12.38
C CYS A 1084 -18.27 -18.86 -13.40
N PHE A 1085 -19.23 -18.72 -14.32
CA PHE A 1085 -19.26 -17.62 -15.30
C PHE A 1085 -19.56 -16.28 -14.65
N VAL A 1086 -20.38 -16.27 -13.58
CA VAL A 1086 -20.62 -15.07 -12.77
C VAL A 1086 -19.32 -14.67 -12.07
N MET A 1087 -18.63 -15.63 -11.46
CA MET A 1087 -17.35 -15.37 -10.81
C MET A 1087 -16.22 -15.02 -11.79
N ILE A 1088 -16.23 -15.54 -13.01
CA ILE A 1088 -15.31 -15.09 -14.08
C ILE A 1088 -15.58 -13.62 -14.44
N ARG A 1089 -16.85 -13.21 -14.49
CA ARG A 1089 -17.24 -11.85 -14.89
C ARG A 1089 -17.05 -10.81 -13.79
N TYR A 1090 -17.23 -11.19 -12.53
CA TYR A 1090 -17.27 -10.28 -11.37
C TYR A 1090 -16.20 -10.57 -10.30
N GLY A 1091 -15.50 -11.71 -10.37
CA GLY A 1091 -14.51 -12.14 -9.38
C GLY A 1091 -13.38 -11.14 -9.19
N ARG A 1092 -12.90 -10.53 -10.29
CA ARG A 1092 -11.93 -9.44 -10.23
C ARG A 1092 -12.40 -8.28 -9.35
N ARG A 1093 -13.65 -7.84 -9.49
CA ARG A 1093 -14.21 -6.76 -8.66
C ARG A 1093 -14.31 -7.15 -7.18
N ILE A 1094 -14.61 -8.43 -6.91
CA ILE A 1094 -14.62 -8.95 -5.54
C ILE A 1094 -13.21 -8.92 -4.95
N ARG A 1095 -12.17 -9.32 -5.71
CA ARG A 1095 -10.77 -9.24 -5.27
C ARG A 1095 -10.32 -7.79 -5.06
N GLU A 1096 -10.69 -6.88 -5.96
CA GLU A 1096 -10.45 -5.43 -5.81
C GLU A 1096 -11.10 -4.88 -4.53
N TRP A 1097 -12.33 -5.29 -4.24
CA TRP A 1097 -13.05 -4.89 -3.01
C TRP A 1097 -12.36 -5.37 -1.73
N THR A 1098 -11.82 -6.58 -1.74
CA THR A 1098 -11.13 -7.16 -0.57
C THR A 1098 -9.64 -6.85 -0.48
N ALA A 1099 -9.03 -6.25 -1.51
CA ALA A 1099 -7.60 -6.00 -1.58
C ALA A 1099 -7.04 -5.19 -0.38
N PRO A 1100 -7.69 -4.10 0.10
CA PRO A 1100 -7.19 -3.35 1.24
C PRO A 1100 -7.14 -4.19 2.54
N ARG A 1101 -8.13 -5.06 2.72
CA ARG A 1101 -8.19 -5.98 3.86
C ARG A 1101 -7.10 -7.05 3.76
N TYR A 1102 -6.94 -7.61 2.57
CA TYR A 1102 -5.89 -8.58 2.28
C TYR A 1102 -4.50 -8.02 2.61
N TYR A 1103 -4.14 -6.84 2.10
CA TYR A 1103 -2.82 -6.27 2.38
C TYR A 1103 -2.61 -5.91 3.85
N ARG A 1104 -3.66 -5.51 4.57
CA ARG A 1104 -3.61 -5.34 6.03
C ARG A 1104 -3.35 -6.65 6.77
N ASP A 1105 -4.03 -7.72 6.37
CA ASP A 1105 -3.86 -9.04 6.99
C ASP A 1105 -2.49 -9.65 6.61
N VAL A 1106 -1.97 -9.38 5.42
CA VAL A 1106 -0.59 -9.69 4.99
C VAL A 1106 0.44 -8.94 5.85
N GLN A 1107 0.28 -7.63 6.05
CA GLN A 1107 1.17 -6.86 6.91
C GLN A 1107 1.17 -7.38 8.36
N ARG A 1108 0.00 -7.77 8.89
CA ARG A 1108 -0.11 -8.40 10.21
C ARG A 1108 0.58 -9.76 10.27
N ALA A 1109 0.43 -10.58 9.23
CA ALA A 1109 1.13 -11.86 9.12
C ALA A 1109 2.65 -11.66 9.03
N ARG A 1110 3.12 -10.70 8.21
CA ARG A 1110 4.54 -10.33 8.07
C ARG A 1110 5.15 -9.80 9.36
N ALA A 1111 4.45 -8.92 10.09
CA ALA A 1111 4.89 -8.43 11.39
C ALA A 1111 5.04 -9.55 12.42
N LYS A 1112 4.25 -10.62 12.29
CA LYS A 1112 4.36 -11.84 13.11
C LYS A 1112 5.32 -12.87 12.51
N GLY A 1113 5.96 -12.60 11.38
CA GLY A 1113 6.86 -13.50 10.64
C GLY A 1113 6.19 -14.74 10.04
N LEU A 1114 4.88 -14.68 9.78
CA LEU A 1114 4.04 -15.73 9.19
C LEU A 1114 3.80 -15.54 7.67
N GLY A 1115 4.44 -14.56 7.04
CA GLY A 1115 4.40 -14.37 5.58
C GLY A 1115 5.36 -15.33 4.86
N HIS A 1116 4.97 -15.79 3.66
CA HIS A 1116 5.69 -16.77 2.85
C HIS A 1116 6.46 -16.18 1.68
#